data_AF-A0A520WTH2-F1
#
_entry.id   AF-A0A520WTH2-F1
#
_cell.length_a   1.000
_cell.length_b   1.000
_cell.length_c   1.000
_cell.angle_alpha   90.00
_cell.angle_beta   90.00
_cell.angle_gamma   90.00
#
_symmetry.space_group_name_H-M   'P 1'
#
loop_
_entity.id
_entity.type
_entity.pdbx_description
1 polymer ?
#
loop_
_entity_poly.entity_id
_entity_poly.type
_entity_poly.pdbx_seq_one_letter_code
_entity_poly.pdbx_strand_id
1 'polypeptide(L)'
;MISESLSGKRLAITGSTGFLGTALVERLLRGVPDCELVLLVRPTRRNSAERRVEREIFRNEAFDALRSQWGDDFAETCDRRVSVVSGDVTNDGLGLSEQDRELFTSCDIVIHSAATVSFDSPLDSSIEINLLGPNRIIQLLNDANVTPHLVAVSTCYVAGNRRGAANEELLAGTPFQVNVDWRQEVEAARRTRADLDARSRIPEQLDSFRKGAREELGAAGLPMLAAKTEQLREAWVNDQMVEAGRSRATSLGWPDVYTYSKALGETALVELHGDVPISIVRPSIIESAWSEPSPGWIRGFRMAEPLIVSFAKGELNTFPGYPEGIIDVIPVDMVASTIIAVAAKGPKPDPEVFQVASGSTNPLQFKKLLNTAMEWFREHPVYDAKGHPTASTEWKYAGSSGLEEQLHRVVKAFDLAAKVINRLPIRGENSFTSKFAERRQNLDQIKGYVDIYGAYGKCEAVYGIQRTLSLWESLPPEDQAQFGFDPRIIDWHHYITEVHLPTVVIQARIKTTPDKRTGPSRSERLRSAVLDEDRHFAAFDLENTLIASNVVESYAWLATRRLNPKQRFEFTLRTLSETPGLWRRDKRDRTDFLRYFYQRYKGAPLGQLEADAAEMLSDLILIKSFPAGLRRVRAHRAAGHRTVLITGALDIAVEPLRPLFDHIIAARIDRKDGKLTGEMLDVPPTGEVRAQLMVDWAEQNGLDPSQGVAYADSASDLPMLEAVGYPVAVNPETRLVTIAEKRGWLTEDWPKTAGAPKPLLPMGQRPKLLTTNEGAR
;
A
#
# COMPACT_ATOMS: atom_id res chain seq x y z
N MET A 1 -46.60 -6.89 -2.26
CA MET A 1 -45.27 -7.54 -2.20
C MET A 1 -44.17 -6.50 -2.38
N ILE A 2 -42.91 -6.80 -2.03
CA ILE A 2 -41.75 -5.88 -2.16
C ILE A 2 -41.55 -5.50 -3.63
N SER A 3 -41.52 -6.49 -4.52
CA SER A 3 -41.32 -6.31 -5.95
C SER A 3 -42.40 -5.42 -6.59
N GLU A 4 -43.67 -5.59 -6.19
CA GLU A 4 -44.78 -4.76 -6.65
C GLU A 4 -44.67 -3.32 -6.14
N SER A 5 -44.28 -3.13 -4.88
CA SER A 5 -44.17 -1.79 -4.26
C SER A 5 -43.05 -0.96 -4.89
N LEU A 6 -42.02 -1.64 -5.42
CA LEU A 6 -40.88 -1.02 -6.09
C LEU A 6 -40.98 -1.11 -7.62
N SER A 7 -42.06 -1.65 -8.19
CA SER A 7 -42.24 -1.77 -9.63
C SER A 7 -42.38 -0.39 -10.27
N GLY A 8 -41.63 -0.14 -11.35
CA GLY A 8 -41.59 1.14 -12.05
C GLY A 8 -40.93 2.28 -11.27
N LYS A 9 -40.35 2.01 -10.08
CA LYS A 9 -39.66 3.01 -9.27
C LYS A 9 -38.22 3.20 -9.74
N ARG A 10 -37.76 4.45 -9.63
CA ARG A 10 -36.36 4.81 -9.87
C ARG A 10 -35.63 5.04 -8.54
N LEU A 11 -34.57 4.27 -8.31
CA LEU A 11 -33.81 4.27 -7.05
C LEU A 11 -32.41 4.83 -7.26
N ALA A 12 -32.08 5.95 -6.61
CA ALA A 12 -30.71 6.46 -6.59
C ALA A 12 -29.89 5.72 -5.52
N ILE A 13 -28.68 5.26 -5.83
CA ILE A 13 -27.80 4.56 -4.89
C ILE A 13 -26.45 5.23 -4.85
N THR A 14 -26.05 5.70 -3.67
CA THR A 14 -24.66 6.14 -3.41
C THR A 14 -23.88 5.00 -2.77
N GLY A 15 -22.57 4.92 -3.04
CA GLY A 15 -21.72 3.87 -2.46
C GLY A 15 -21.90 2.49 -3.11
N SER A 16 -22.48 2.43 -4.32
CA SER A 16 -22.72 1.19 -5.09
C SER A 16 -21.46 0.37 -5.37
N THR A 17 -20.30 1.01 -5.49
CA THR A 17 -19.01 0.32 -5.66
C THR A 17 -18.45 -0.29 -4.36
N GLY A 18 -19.12 -0.09 -3.22
CA GLY A 18 -18.74 -0.68 -1.92
C GLY A 18 -19.22 -2.12 -1.76
N PHE A 19 -18.82 -2.79 -0.67
CA PHE A 19 -19.24 -4.17 -0.36
C PHE A 19 -20.76 -4.31 -0.28
N LEU A 20 -21.40 -3.61 0.67
CA LEU A 20 -22.86 -3.59 0.81
C LEU A 20 -23.56 -3.05 -0.45
N GLY A 21 -23.02 -1.98 -1.06
CA GLY A 21 -23.60 -1.38 -2.26
C GLY A 21 -23.66 -2.34 -3.45
N THR A 22 -22.61 -3.16 -3.65
CA THR A 22 -22.58 -4.16 -4.74
C THR A 22 -23.63 -5.26 -4.50
N ALA A 23 -23.74 -5.78 -3.28
CA ALA A 23 -24.79 -6.74 -2.93
C ALA A 23 -26.19 -6.13 -3.11
N LEU A 24 -26.39 -4.88 -2.70
CA LEU A 24 -27.67 -4.19 -2.84
C LEU A 24 -28.08 -4.04 -4.31
N VAL A 25 -27.16 -3.64 -5.19
CA VAL A 25 -27.45 -3.49 -6.63
C VAL A 25 -27.78 -4.84 -7.26
N GLU A 26 -27.00 -5.89 -6.97
CA GLU A 26 -27.29 -7.26 -7.42
C GLU A 26 -28.69 -7.69 -6.98
N ARG A 27 -28.98 -7.52 -5.69
CA ARG A 27 -30.23 -7.97 -5.06
C ARG A 27 -31.44 -7.25 -5.62
N LEU A 28 -31.34 -5.95 -5.90
CA LEU A 28 -32.40 -5.16 -6.56
C LEU A 28 -32.62 -5.62 -8.00
N LEU A 29 -31.54 -5.80 -8.77
CA LEU A 29 -31.63 -6.22 -10.17
C LEU A 29 -32.25 -7.61 -10.31
N ARG A 30 -31.91 -8.54 -9.41
CA ARG A 30 -32.48 -9.89 -9.41
C ARG A 30 -33.88 -9.96 -8.81
N GLY A 31 -34.11 -9.24 -7.72
CA GLY A 31 -35.31 -9.36 -6.90
C GLY A 31 -36.48 -8.48 -7.32
N VAL A 32 -36.20 -7.37 -8.01
CA VAL A 32 -37.19 -6.35 -8.37
C VAL A 32 -37.04 -6.06 -9.87
N PRO A 33 -37.71 -6.82 -10.77
CA PRO A 33 -37.41 -6.79 -12.21
C PRO A 33 -37.71 -5.45 -12.90
N ASP A 34 -38.69 -4.69 -12.40
CA ASP A 34 -39.18 -3.47 -13.05
C ASP A 34 -38.61 -2.17 -12.44
N CYS A 35 -37.60 -2.25 -11.57
CA CYS A 35 -36.96 -1.05 -11.03
C CYS A 35 -35.82 -0.54 -11.92
N GLU A 36 -35.64 0.78 -11.91
CA GLU A 36 -34.51 1.48 -12.52
C GLU A 36 -33.55 1.97 -11.43
N LEU A 37 -32.24 1.80 -11.65
CA LEU A 37 -31.20 2.19 -10.70
C LEU A 37 -30.40 3.37 -11.26
N VAL A 38 -30.17 4.38 -10.42
CA VAL A 38 -29.27 5.51 -10.72
C VAL A 38 -28.09 5.44 -9.77
N LEU A 39 -26.92 5.05 -10.26
CA LEU A 39 -25.73 4.83 -9.44
C LEU A 39 -24.85 6.09 -9.40
N LEU A 40 -24.74 6.73 -8.24
CA LEU A 40 -23.81 7.83 -8.04
C LEU A 40 -22.41 7.28 -7.73
N VAL A 41 -21.48 7.51 -8.66
CA VAL A 41 -20.12 6.98 -8.58
C VAL A 41 -19.09 8.07 -8.79
N ARG A 42 -18.17 8.18 -7.82
CA ARG A 42 -17.05 9.11 -7.88
C ARG A 42 -16.06 8.74 -9.00
N PRO A 43 -15.70 9.63 -9.93
CA PRO A 43 -14.65 9.34 -10.90
C PRO A 43 -13.27 9.27 -10.21
N THR A 44 -12.31 8.62 -10.86
CA THR A 44 -10.90 8.62 -10.43
C THR A 44 -10.04 9.27 -11.51
N ARG A 45 -8.82 9.69 -11.18
CA ARG A 45 -7.87 10.26 -12.16
C ARG A 45 -7.68 9.38 -13.42
N ARG A 46 -7.90 8.06 -13.32
CA ARG A 46 -7.68 7.09 -14.40
C ARG A 46 -8.97 6.52 -15.02
N ASN A 47 -10.12 6.63 -14.35
CA ASN A 47 -11.36 5.96 -14.78
C ASN A 47 -12.57 6.86 -14.54
N SER A 48 -13.45 6.96 -15.54
CA SER A 48 -14.78 7.58 -15.41
C SER A 48 -15.70 6.79 -14.48
N ALA A 49 -16.85 7.36 -14.13
CA ALA A 49 -17.85 6.71 -13.28
C ALA A 49 -18.39 5.41 -13.91
N GLU A 50 -18.69 5.44 -15.20
CA GLU A 50 -19.24 4.32 -15.99
C GLU A 50 -18.22 3.18 -16.04
N ARG A 51 -16.95 3.50 -16.33
CA ARG A 51 -15.87 2.51 -16.37
C ARG A 51 -15.64 1.87 -15.00
N ARG A 52 -15.88 2.62 -13.91
CA ARG A 52 -15.84 2.05 -12.56
C ARG A 52 -17.02 1.12 -12.31
N VAL A 53 -18.24 1.46 -12.72
CA VAL A 53 -19.41 0.56 -12.60
C VAL A 53 -19.17 -0.74 -13.36
N GLU A 54 -18.73 -0.65 -14.62
CA GLU A 54 -18.42 -1.83 -15.43
C GLU A 54 -17.39 -2.74 -14.73
N ARG A 55 -16.27 -2.16 -14.26
CA ARG A 55 -15.16 -2.92 -13.70
C ARG A 55 -15.40 -3.42 -12.27
N GLU A 56 -16.02 -2.59 -11.43
CA GLU A 56 -16.12 -2.82 -9.98
C GLU A 56 -17.45 -3.43 -9.56
N ILE A 57 -18.48 -3.39 -10.41
CA ILE A 57 -19.82 -3.94 -10.15
C ILE A 57 -20.13 -5.05 -11.15
N PHE A 58 -20.28 -4.75 -12.44
CA PHE A 58 -20.76 -5.73 -13.43
C PHE A 58 -19.80 -6.86 -13.75
N ARG A 59 -18.50 -6.69 -13.50
CA ARG A 59 -17.48 -7.78 -13.57
C ARG A 59 -17.22 -8.46 -12.22
N ASN A 60 -17.92 -8.07 -11.15
CA ASN A 60 -17.78 -8.69 -9.85
C ASN A 60 -18.44 -10.07 -9.84
N GLU A 61 -17.88 -11.01 -9.07
CA GLU A 61 -18.41 -12.37 -8.87
C GLU A 61 -19.83 -12.39 -8.28
N ALA A 62 -20.25 -11.35 -7.56
CA ALA A 62 -21.63 -11.16 -7.11
C ALA A 62 -22.65 -11.29 -8.25
N PHE A 63 -22.27 -10.87 -9.46
CA PHE A 63 -23.14 -10.86 -10.63
C PHE A 63 -23.01 -12.13 -11.47
N ASP A 64 -22.26 -13.16 -11.05
CA ASP A 64 -22.10 -14.41 -11.80
C ASP A 64 -23.45 -15.11 -12.06
N ALA A 65 -24.33 -15.14 -11.05
CA ALA A 65 -25.66 -15.71 -11.18
C ALA A 65 -26.49 -14.95 -12.23
N LEU A 66 -26.51 -13.62 -12.17
CA LEU A 66 -27.22 -12.78 -13.15
C LEU A 66 -26.64 -12.90 -14.56
N ARG A 67 -25.31 -12.94 -14.70
CA ARG A 67 -24.64 -13.19 -15.99
C ARG A 67 -25.00 -14.55 -16.57
N SER A 68 -25.05 -15.58 -15.73
CA SER A 68 -25.44 -16.93 -16.15
C SER A 68 -26.92 -17.00 -16.54
N GLN A 69 -27.78 -16.27 -15.82
CA GLN A 69 -29.22 -16.25 -16.04
C GLN A 69 -29.62 -15.43 -17.28
N TRP A 70 -29.02 -14.26 -17.49
CA TRP A 70 -29.35 -13.37 -18.61
C TRP A 70 -28.52 -13.64 -19.87
N GLY A 71 -27.38 -14.34 -19.76
CA GLY A 71 -26.56 -14.71 -20.91
C GLY A 71 -26.12 -13.49 -21.73
N ASP A 72 -26.34 -13.54 -23.04
CA ASP A 72 -25.97 -12.47 -23.98
C ASP A 72 -26.73 -11.16 -23.72
N ASP A 73 -27.91 -11.23 -23.09
CA ASP A 73 -28.75 -10.06 -22.76
C ASP A 73 -28.28 -9.32 -21.50
N PHE A 74 -27.24 -9.82 -20.81
CA PHE A 74 -26.79 -9.23 -19.54
C PHE A 74 -26.39 -7.75 -19.68
N ALA A 75 -25.61 -7.43 -20.72
CA ALA A 75 -25.14 -6.07 -20.95
C ALA A 75 -26.30 -5.13 -21.30
N GLU A 76 -27.17 -5.53 -22.24
CA GLU A 76 -28.34 -4.74 -22.63
C GLU A 76 -29.32 -4.54 -21.46
N THR A 77 -29.53 -5.57 -20.64
CA THR A 77 -30.39 -5.48 -19.46
C THR A 77 -29.81 -4.52 -18.42
N CYS A 78 -28.50 -4.56 -18.18
CA CYS A 78 -27.83 -3.61 -17.29
C CYS A 78 -27.94 -2.18 -17.84
N ASP A 79 -27.65 -1.95 -19.12
CA ASP A 79 -27.70 -0.62 -19.74
C ASP A 79 -29.12 -0.03 -19.70
N ARG A 80 -30.15 -0.87 -19.88
CA ARG A 80 -31.55 -0.44 -19.80
C ARG A 80 -31.99 -0.09 -18.37
N ARG A 81 -31.47 -0.80 -17.36
CA ARG A 81 -31.95 -0.69 -15.98
C ARG A 81 -31.05 0.13 -15.07
N VAL A 82 -29.82 0.43 -15.49
CA VAL A 82 -28.82 1.09 -14.67
C VAL A 82 -28.30 2.32 -15.40
N SER A 83 -28.58 3.49 -14.85
CA SER A 83 -27.93 4.74 -15.24
C SER A 83 -26.82 5.08 -14.25
N VAL A 84 -25.75 5.71 -14.72
CA VAL A 84 -24.60 6.10 -13.90
C VAL A 84 -24.50 7.62 -13.89
N VAL A 85 -24.38 8.21 -12.70
CA VAL A 85 -24.14 9.65 -12.53
C VAL A 85 -22.78 9.88 -11.89
N SER A 86 -22.02 10.84 -12.42
CA SER A 86 -20.69 11.16 -11.91
C SER A 86 -20.81 12.18 -10.77
N GLY A 87 -20.46 11.78 -9.54
CA GLY A 87 -20.60 12.66 -8.38
C GLY A 87 -19.79 12.23 -7.16
N ASP A 88 -19.62 13.14 -6.20
CA ASP A 88 -18.93 12.92 -4.94
C ASP A 88 -19.69 13.60 -3.79
N VAL A 89 -20.05 12.81 -2.77
CA VAL A 89 -20.77 13.29 -1.58
C VAL A 89 -19.96 14.28 -0.72
N THR A 90 -18.67 14.45 -1.00
CA THR A 90 -17.82 15.46 -0.36
C THR A 90 -17.96 16.86 -0.96
N ASN A 91 -18.64 16.98 -2.10
CA ASN A 91 -18.86 18.26 -2.78
C ASN A 91 -20.30 18.75 -2.59
N ASP A 92 -20.48 20.06 -2.41
CA ASP A 92 -21.82 20.66 -2.38
C ASP A 92 -22.52 20.44 -3.74
N GLY A 93 -23.83 20.15 -3.70
CA GLY A 93 -24.57 19.70 -4.89
C GLY A 93 -24.09 18.34 -5.45
N LEU A 94 -23.31 17.59 -4.68
CA LEU A 94 -22.70 16.30 -5.03
C LEU A 94 -21.75 16.34 -6.26
N GLY A 95 -21.39 17.53 -6.73
CA GLY A 95 -20.58 17.72 -7.94
C GLY A 95 -21.25 17.24 -9.23
N LEU A 96 -22.58 17.14 -9.26
CA LEU A 96 -23.33 16.67 -10.42
C LEU A 96 -23.36 17.73 -11.54
N SER A 97 -23.37 17.26 -12.79
CA SER A 97 -23.78 18.10 -13.92
C SER A 97 -25.29 18.44 -13.83
N GLU A 98 -25.76 19.40 -14.61
CA GLU A 98 -27.19 19.75 -14.64
C GLU A 98 -28.06 18.54 -15.04
N GLN A 99 -27.64 17.80 -16.07
CA GLN A 99 -28.31 16.57 -16.52
C GLN A 99 -28.30 15.47 -15.44
N ASP A 100 -27.15 15.25 -14.79
CA ASP A 100 -27.05 14.24 -13.73
C ASP A 100 -27.88 14.63 -12.51
N ARG A 101 -27.98 15.93 -12.21
CA ARG A 101 -28.81 16.47 -11.14
C ARG A 101 -30.29 16.23 -11.43
N GLU A 102 -30.75 16.50 -12.65
CA GLU A 102 -32.14 16.21 -13.06
C GLU A 102 -32.44 14.71 -12.94
N LEU A 103 -31.52 13.86 -13.40
CA LEU A 103 -31.67 12.41 -13.29
C LEU A 103 -31.72 11.94 -11.83
N PHE A 104 -30.80 12.40 -10.98
CA PHE A 104 -30.75 12.02 -9.57
C PHE A 104 -31.99 12.50 -8.78
N THR A 105 -32.46 13.72 -9.05
CA THR A 105 -33.63 14.30 -8.37
C THR A 105 -34.96 13.75 -8.89
N SER A 106 -34.97 13.09 -10.06
CA SER A 106 -36.14 12.37 -10.58
C SER A 106 -36.42 11.02 -9.89
N CYS A 107 -35.49 10.53 -9.06
CA CYS A 107 -35.65 9.25 -8.36
C CYS A 107 -36.76 9.32 -7.30
N ASP A 108 -37.55 8.25 -7.17
CA ASP A 108 -38.56 8.11 -6.13
C ASP A 108 -37.95 7.84 -4.75
N ILE A 109 -36.81 7.15 -4.74
CA ILE A 109 -36.14 6.65 -3.53
C ILE A 109 -34.64 6.92 -3.68
N VAL A 110 -34.02 7.41 -2.61
CA VAL A 110 -32.57 7.58 -2.52
C VAL A 110 -32.04 6.66 -1.42
N ILE A 111 -31.16 5.73 -1.76
CA ILE A 111 -30.46 4.87 -0.82
C ILE A 111 -29.03 5.40 -0.63
N HIS A 112 -28.76 5.96 0.54
CA HIS A 112 -27.45 6.50 0.88
C HIS A 112 -26.60 5.48 1.64
N SER A 113 -25.64 4.85 0.94
CA SER A 113 -24.70 3.86 1.50
C SER A 113 -23.23 4.31 1.40
N ALA A 114 -22.94 5.45 0.77
CA ALA A 114 -21.57 5.97 0.70
C ALA A 114 -21.04 6.34 2.09
N ALA A 115 -19.88 5.79 2.46
CA ALA A 115 -19.21 6.06 3.73
C ALA A 115 -17.71 5.79 3.63
N THR A 116 -16.92 6.43 4.50
CA THR A 116 -15.60 5.92 4.87
C THR A 116 -15.74 5.04 6.10
N VAL A 117 -15.43 3.76 5.97
CA VAL A 117 -15.53 2.75 7.05
C VAL A 117 -14.18 2.47 7.71
N SER A 118 -13.18 3.32 7.46
CA SER A 118 -11.85 3.15 8.05
C SER A 118 -11.77 3.85 9.40
N PHE A 119 -11.39 3.10 10.44
CA PHE A 119 -11.24 3.56 11.82
C PHE A 119 -10.10 4.59 11.99
N ASP A 120 -9.11 4.56 11.10
CA ASP A 120 -7.96 5.46 11.07
C ASP A 120 -8.07 6.48 9.92
N SER A 121 -9.29 6.89 9.58
CA SER A 121 -9.51 7.99 8.64
C SER A 121 -9.17 9.33 9.31
N PRO A 122 -8.48 10.27 8.63
CA PRO A 122 -8.33 11.63 9.11
C PRO A 122 -9.67 12.25 9.51
N LEU A 123 -9.73 12.97 10.63
CA LEU A 123 -10.97 13.52 11.20
C LEU A 123 -11.78 14.36 10.20
N ASP A 124 -11.11 15.25 9.47
CA ASP A 124 -11.70 16.08 8.41
C ASP A 124 -12.35 15.20 7.33
N SER A 125 -11.64 14.19 6.85
CA SER A 125 -12.12 13.28 5.81
C SER A 125 -13.35 12.48 6.28
N SER A 126 -13.35 12.00 7.53
CA SER A 126 -14.50 11.30 8.11
C SER A 126 -15.73 12.19 8.23
N ILE A 127 -15.55 13.45 8.64
CA ILE A 127 -16.63 14.43 8.73
C ILE A 127 -17.19 14.77 7.34
N GLU A 128 -16.33 15.04 6.36
CA GLU A 128 -16.75 15.40 5.01
C GLU A 128 -17.59 14.30 4.33
N ILE A 129 -17.28 13.04 4.61
CA ILE A 129 -17.97 11.90 4.01
C ILE A 129 -19.17 11.45 4.86
N ASN A 130 -18.97 11.10 6.12
CA ASN A 130 -19.98 10.39 6.92
C ASN A 130 -20.97 11.35 7.60
N LEU A 131 -20.53 12.55 7.96
CA LEU A 131 -21.36 13.56 8.59
C LEU A 131 -22.03 14.41 7.51
N LEU A 132 -21.24 15.08 6.66
CA LEU A 132 -21.75 16.03 5.67
C LEU A 132 -22.32 15.39 4.41
N GLY A 133 -21.84 14.20 4.01
CA GLY A 133 -22.34 13.47 2.85
C GLY A 133 -23.86 13.28 2.80
N PRO A 134 -24.51 12.68 3.83
CA PRO A 134 -25.97 12.56 3.86
C PRO A 134 -26.68 13.92 3.85
N ASN A 135 -26.12 14.92 4.53
CA ASN A 135 -26.72 16.25 4.63
C ASN A 135 -26.69 17.00 3.29
N ARG A 136 -25.63 16.85 2.49
CA ARG A 136 -25.55 17.41 1.14
C ARG A 136 -26.56 16.78 0.17
N ILE A 137 -26.89 15.51 0.36
CA ILE A 137 -27.98 14.85 -0.38
C ILE A 137 -29.31 15.51 -0.02
N ILE A 138 -29.61 15.65 1.28
CA ILE A 138 -30.82 16.33 1.75
C ILE A 138 -30.89 17.77 1.23
N GLN A 139 -29.78 18.51 1.30
CA GLN A 139 -29.73 19.88 0.79
C GLN A 139 -30.02 19.93 -0.71
N LEU A 140 -29.42 19.04 -1.51
CA LEU A 140 -29.69 18.95 -2.94
C LEU A 140 -31.18 18.67 -3.24
N LEU A 141 -31.81 17.78 -2.48
CA LEU A 141 -33.23 17.41 -2.65
C LEU A 141 -34.16 18.57 -2.28
N ASN A 142 -33.88 19.24 -1.16
CA ASN A 142 -34.61 20.44 -0.73
C ASN A 142 -34.44 21.59 -1.74
N ASP A 143 -33.22 21.84 -2.23
CA ASP A 143 -32.95 22.86 -3.24
C ASP A 143 -33.64 22.57 -4.58
N ALA A 144 -33.86 21.28 -4.89
CA ALA A 144 -34.62 20.83 -6.05
C ALA A 144 -36.14 20.75 -5.78
N ASN A 145 -36.57 21.01 -4.55
CA ASN A 145 -37.96 20.97 -4.10
C ASN A 145 -38.65 19.62 -4.37
N VAL A 146 -37.91 18.53 -4.15
CA VAL A 146 -38.38 17.13 -4.29
C VAL A 146 -38.28 16.39 -2.97
N THR A 147 -39.19 15.44 -2.73
CA THR A 147 -39.29 14.71 -1.46
C THR A 147 -39.26 13.19 -1.65
N PRO A 148 -38.19 12.62 -2.25
CA PRO A 148 -38.07 11.17 -2.38
C PRO A 148 -37.88 10.51 -1.01
N HIS A 149 -38.18 9.22 -0.89
CA HIS A 149 -37.86 8.48 0.33
C HIS A 149 -36.35 8.27 0.44
N LEU A 150 -35.71 8.88 1.44
CA LEU A 150 -34.29 8.71 1.71
C LEU A 150 -34.06 7.60 2.75
N VAL A 151 -33.45 6.50 2.31
CA VAL A 151 -32.97 5.43 3.18
C VAL A 151 -31.48 5.62 3.44
N ALA A 152 -31.13 6.09 4.64
CA ALA A 152 -29.75 6.35 5.05
C ALA A 152 -29.15 5.16 5.80
N VAL A 153 -28.01 4.65 5.30
CA VAL A 153 -27.26 3.59 5.98
C VAL A 153 -26.30 4.19 6.99
N SER A 154 -26.51 3.83 8.25
CA SER A 154 -25.66 4.18 9.38
C SER A 154 -25.00 2.92 9.97
N THR A 155 -24.93 2.79 11.30
CA THR A 155 -24.37 1.62 11.98
C THR A 155 -24.93 1.47 13.38
N CYS A 156 -25.06 0.24 13.89
CA CYS A 156 -25.45 -0.01 15.29
C CYS A 156 -24.51 0.69 16.28
N TYR A 157 -23.23 0.81 15.91
CA TYR A 157 -22.17 1.35 16.77
C TYR A 157 -22.24 2.87 17.00
N VAL A 158 -23.24 3.57 16.46
CA VAL A 158 -23.54 4.97 16.86
C VAL A 158 -23.88 5.07 18.35
N ALA A 159 -24.27 3.95 18.98
CA ALA A 159 -24.43 3.83 20.44
C ALA A 159 -23.13 4.13 21.24
N GLY A 160 -21.96 3.99 20.60
CA GLY A 160 -20.65 4.20 21.22
C GLY A 160 -20.28 3.09 22.21
N ASN A 161 -19.36 3.38 23.14
CA ASN A 161 -18.85 2.44 24.15
C ASN A 161 -19.80 2.24 25.36
N ARG A 162 -21.07 2.63 25.22
CA ARG A 162 -22.06 2.52 26.30
C ARG A 162 -22.54 1.07 26.43
N ARG A 163 -22.91 0.68 27.64
CA ARG A 163 -23.29 -0.70 27.98
C ARG A 163 -24.80 -0.85 28.03
N GLY A 164 -25.32 -2.02 27.65
CA GLY A 164 -26.73 -2.38 27.79
C GLY A 164 -27.53 -2.32 26.48
N ALA A 165 -28.86 -2.30 26.62
CA ALA A 165 -29.78 -2.40 25.49
C ALA A 165 -29.81 -1.10 24.67
N ALA A 166 -29.50 -1.20 23.38
CA ALA A 166 -29.59 -0.12 22.40
C ALA A 166 -30.74 -0.43 21.43
N ASN A 167 -31.87 0.25 21.58
CA ASN A 167 -33.10 -0.04 20.82
C ASN A 167 -33.17 0.77 19.51
N GLU A 168 -34.16 0.43 18.67
CA GLU A 168 -34.46 1.12 17.40
C GLU A 168 -35.13 2.48 17.59
N GLU A 169 -34.35 3.42 18.10
CA GLU A 169 -34.72 4.81 18.38
C GLU A 169 -33.70 5.80 17.80
N LEU A 170 -34.16 7.02 17.51
CA LEU A 170 -33.28 8.14 17.15
C LEU A 170 -32.33 8.43 18.29
N LEU A 171 -31.14 8.96 18.00
CA LEU A 171 -30.17 9.26 19.06
C LEU A 171 -30.69 10.31 20.04
N ALA A 172 -31.44 11.30 19.55
CA ALA A 172 -32.00 12.37 20.37
C ALA A 172 -32.92 11.84 21.47
N GLY A 173 -32.71 12.28 22.71
CA GLY A 173 -33.47 11.86 23.89
C GLY A 173 -33.06 10.53 24.50
N THR A 174 -32.07 9.84 23.93
CA THR A 174 -31.59 8.53 24.42
C THR A 174 -30.32 8.68 25.26
N PRO A 175 -29.95 7.67 26.08
CA PRO A 175 -28.65 7.65 26.75
C PRO A 175 -27.44 7.68 25.78
N PHE A 176 -27.68 7.43 24.49
CA PHE A 176 -26.67 7.42 23.43
C PHE A 176 -26.41 8.81 22.84
N GLN A 177 -27.25 9.81 23.14
CA GLN A 177 -27.02 11.19 22.71
C GLN A 177 -25.79 11.79 23.38
N VAL A 178 -25.01 12.54 22.61
CA VAL A 178 -24.00 13.47 23.14
C VAL A 178 -24.40 14.88 22.72
N ASN A 179 -24.48 15.79 23.70
CA ASN A 179 -24.86 17.19 23.46
C ASN A 179 -23.65 18.00 22.95
N VAL A 180 -23.29 17.77 21.69
CA VAL A 180 -22.31 18.59 20.95
C VAL A 180 -22.98 19.17 19.71
N ASP A 181 -22.61 20.41 19.37
CA ASP A 181 -23.05 21.04 18.13
C ASP A 181 -22.20 20.52 16.97
N TRP A 182 -22.80 19.71 16.10
CA TRP A 182 -22.10 19.09 14.97
C TRP A 182 -21.53 20.14 14.01
N ARG A 183 -22.10 21.36 13.92
CA ARG A 183 -21.55 22.43 13.08
C ARG A 183 -20.22 22.94 13.62
N GLN A 184 -20.12 23.06 14.95
CA GLN A 184 -18.86 23.43 15.61
C GLN A 184 -17.82 22.33 15.46
N GLU A 185 -18.21 21.06 15.49
CA GLU A 185 -17.29 19.94 15.23
C GLU A 185 -16.73 19.97 13.80
N VAL A 186 -17.55 20.30 12.80
CA VAL A 186 -17.11 20.48 11.40
C VAL A 186 -16.09 21.60 11.29
N GLU A 187 -16.40 22.79 11.83
CA GLU A 187 -15.51 23.95 11.78
C GLU A 187 -14.20 23.69 12.56
N ALA A 188 -14.28 23.02 13.71
CA ALA A 188 -13.11 22.63 14.49
C ALA A 188 -12.20 21.65 13.73
N ALA A 189 -12.78 20.67 13.02
CA ALA A 189 -12.01 19.71 12.23
C ALA A 189 -11.28 20.39 11.06
N ARG A 190 -11.97 21.25 10.31
CA ARG A 190 -11.39 22.04 9.21
C ARG A 190 -10.28 22.96 9.71
N ARG A 191 -10.50 23.64 10.83
CA ARG A 191 -9.49 24.50 11.47
C ARG A 191 -8.27 23.70 11.94
N THR A 192 -8.50 22.53 12.56
CA THR A 192 -7.42 21.63 13.00
C THR A 192 -6.55 21.21 11.82
N ARG A 193 -7.15 20.88 10.68
CA ARG A 193 -6.42 20.58 9.44
C ARG A 193 -5.55 21.75 9.00
N ALA A 194 -6.12 22.95 8.90
CA ALA A 194 -5.40 24.15 8.51
C ALA A 194 -4.23 24.47 9.47
N ASP A 195 -4.46 24.35 10.78
CA ASP A 195 -3.44 24.58 11.81
C ASP A 195 -2.33 23.53 11.77
N LEU A 196 -2.64 22.27 11.50
CA LEU A 196 -1.65 21.20 11.30
C LEU A 196 -0.84 21.43 10.02
N ASP A 197 -1.50 21.84 8.94
CA ASP A 197 -0.84 22.17 7.69
C ASP A 197 0.13 23.35 7.87
N ALA A 198 -0.28 24.40 8.59
CA ALA A 198 0.60 25.52 8.93
C ALA A 198 1.79 25.06 9.80
N ARG A 199 1.53 24.26 10.85
CA ARG A 199 2.57 23.71 11.73
C ARG A 199 3.55 22.81 11.01
N SER A 200 3.11 22.02 10.03
CA SER A 200 3.98 21.13 9.26
C SER A 200 5.02 21.87 8.40
N ARG A 201 4.83 23.17 8.17
CA ARG A 201 5.69 24.02 7.33
C ARG A 201 6.64 24.92 8.12
N ILE A 202 6.67 24.80 9.45
CA ILE A 202 7.67 25.54 10.25
C ILE A 202 9.07 24.95 10.02
N PRO A 203 10.15 25.77 10.14
CA PRO A 203 11.51 25.33 9.82
C PRO A 203 11.94 24.04 10.55
N GLU A 204 11.62 23.92 11.84
CA GLU A 204 11.99 22.77 12.66
C GLU A 204 11.36 21.47 12.18
N GLN A 205 10.10 21.52 11.74
CA GLN A 205 9.38 20.36 11.19
C GLN A 205 9.91 20.00 9.81
N LEU A 206 10.09 21.00 8.94
CA LEU A 206 10.66 20.79 7.59
C LEU A 206 12.06 20.16 7.66
N ASP A 207 12.88 20.56 8.62
CA ASP A 207 14.20 19.96 8.84
C ASP A 207 14.10 18.51 9.34
N SER A 208 13.11 18.21 10.18
CA SER A 208 12.81 16.83 10.61
C SER A 208 12.39 15.95 9.43
N PHE A 209 11.46 16.41 8.60
CA PHE A 209 11.01 15.67 7.40
C PHE A 209 12.13 15.49 6.39
N ARG A 210 12.94 16.54 6.16
CA ARG A 210 14.13 16.47 5.29
C ARG A 210 15.16 15.47 5.82
N LYS A 211 15.35 15.42 7.14
CA LYS A 211 16.21 14.42 7.78
C LYS A 211 15.65 13.01 7.59
N GLY A 212 14.35 12.81 7.80
CA GLY A 212 13.66 11.54 7.54
C GLY A 212 13.82 11.07 6.09
N ALA A 213 13.61 11.97 5.12
CA ALA A 213 13.80 11.68 3.70
C ALA A 213 15.24 11.24 3.39
N ARG A 214 16.25 11.89 3.99
CA ARG A 214 17.67 11.48 3.87
C ARG A 214 17.98 10.17 4.58
N GLU A 215 17.31 9.88 5.70
CA GLU A 215 17.47 8.60 6.39
C GLU A 215 16.94 7.44 5.52
N GLU A 216 15.77 7.61 4.91
CA GLU A 216 15.11 6.61 4.06
C GLU A 216 15.78 6.44 2.69
N LEU A 217 16.02 7.55 1.96
CA LEU A 217 16.52 7.50 0.58
C LEU A 217 18.04 7.65 0.45
N GLY A 218 18.73 8.18 1.46
CA GLY A 218 20.16 8.44 1.36
C GLY A 218 20.49 9.54 0.36
N ALA A 219 21.46 9.29 -0.53
CA ALA A 219 21.94 10.24 -1.53
C ALA A 219 21.17 10.14 -2.86
N ALA A 220 19.85 10.00 -2.82
CA ALA A 220 18.99 9.79 -4.00
C ALA A 220 18.74 11.04 -4.88
N GLY A 221 19.52 12.11 -4.72
CA GLY A 221 19.33 13.38 -5.44
C GLY A 221 18.33 14.35 -4.79
N LEU A 222 18.39 15.63 -5.17
CA LEU A 222 17.59 16.69 -4.53
C LEU A 222 16.08 16.60 -4.83
N PRO A 223 15.62 16.35 -6.08
CA PRO A 223 14.19 16.26 -6.40
C PRO A 223 13.50 15.12 -5.67
N MET A 224 14.12 13.94 -5.64
CA MET A 224 13.62 12.77 -4.90
C MET A 224 13.53 13.03 -3.40
N LEU A 225 14.56 13.66 -2.82
CA LEU A 225 14.54 14.05 -1.42
C LEU A 225 13.43 15.09 -1.15
N ALA A 226 13.20 16.04 -2.06
CA ALA A 226 12.14 17.04 -1.92
C ALA A 226 10.74 16.40 -1.99
N ALA A 227 10.48 15.56 -2.99
CA ALA A 227 9.23 14.81 -3.13
C ALA A 227 8.97 13.92 -1.91
N LYS A 228 10.00 13.23 -1.42
CA LYS A 228 9.88 12.40 -0.21
C LYS A 228 9.67 13.24 1.06
N THR A 229 10.30 14.40 1.16
CA THR A 229 10.09 15.34 2.27
C THR A 229 8.62 15.78 2.31
N GLU A 230 8.05 16.12 1.15
CA GLU A 230 6.65 16.51 1.06
C GLU A 230 5.71 15.35 1.37
N GLN A 231 6.00 14.15 0.87
CA GLN A 231 5.24 12.94 1.21
C GLN A 231 5.22 12.69 2.73
N LEU A 232 6.38 12.82 3.41
CA LEU A 232 6.47 12.66 4.86
C LEU A 232 5.71 13.76 5.62
N ARG A 233 5.71 14.99 5.10
CA ARG A 233 4.94 16.11 5.67
C ARG A 233 3.43 15.85 5.58
N GLU A 234 2.94 15.47 4.41
CA GLU A 234 1.53 15.14 4.19
C GLU A 234 1.08 13.95 5.04
N ALA A 235 1.91 12.89 5.10
CA ALA A 235 1.68 11.75 5.97
C ALA A 235 1.57 12.18 7.44
N TRP A 236 2.50 13.03 7.92
CA TRP A 236 2.45 13.55 9.28
C TRP A 236 1.16 14.33 9.56
N VAL A 237 0.71 15.21 8.66
CA VAL A 237 -0.56 15.94 8.83
C VAL A 237 -1.74 14.97 8.94
N ASN A 238 -1.79 13.97 8.06
CA ASN A 238 -2.85 12.95 8.10
C ASN A 238 -2.79 12.15 9.40
N ASP A 239 -1.62 11.70 9.84
CA ASP A 239 -1.44 10.97 11.10
C ASP A 239 -1.90 11.79 12.31
N GLN A 240 -1.60 13.09 12.33
CA GLN A 240 -2.08 14.00 13.38
C GLN A 240 -3.61 14.20 13.32
N MET A 241 -4.21 14.22 12.13
CA MET A 241 -5.67 14.29 11.96
C MET A 241 -6.36 12.99 12.40
N VAL A 242 -5.73 11.83 12.19
CA VAL A 242 -6.20 10.54 12.71
C VAL A 242 -6.19 10.57 14.24
N GLU A 243 -5.08 11.01 14.85
CA GLU A 243 -4.96 11.11 16.30
C GLU A 243 -5.98 12.11 16.90
N ALA A 244 -6.17 13.26 16.26
CA ALA A 244 -7.17 14.24 16.66
C ALA A 244 -8.59 13.64 16.62
N GLY A 245 -8.93 12.90 15.57
CA GLY A 245 -10.21 12.22 15.44
C GLY A 245 -10.43 11.12 16.48
N ARG A 246 -9.42 10.28 16.69
CA ARG A 246 -9.42 9.22 17.72
C ARG A 246 -9.62 9.81 19.11
N SER A 247 -8.80 10.80 19.48
CA SER A 247 -8.89 11.49 20.76
C SER A 247 -10.25 12.17 20.96
N ARG A 248 -10.78 12.84 19.93
CA ARG A 248 -12.09 13.51 20.01
C ARG A 248 -13.22 12.50 20.16
N ALA A 249 -13.26 11.44 19.35
CA ALA A 249 -14.26 10.39 19.42
C ALA A 249 -14.29 9.72 20.81
N THR A 250 -13.12 9.30 21.30
CA THR A 250 -13.00 8.66 22.62
C THR A 250 -13.41 9.60 23.75
N SER A 251 -13.07 10.90 23.67
CA SER A 251 -13.48 11.90 24.68
C SER A 251 -14.99 12.04 24.85
N LEU A 252 -15.75 11.69 23.81
CA LEU A 252 -17.21 11.75 23.78
C LEU A 252 -17.88 10.37 23.91
N GLY A 253 -17.09 9.31 24.10
CA GLY A 253 -17.58 7.96 24.35
C GLY A 253 -17.74 7.07 23.12
N TRP A 254 -17.19 7.44 21.96
CA TRP A 254 -17.14 6.56 20.78
C TRP A 254 -15.78 5.85 20.65
N PRO A 255 -15.77 4.59 20.18
CA PRO A 255 -14.54 3.82 20.02
C PRO A 255 -13.58 4.42 18.98
N ASP A 256 -14.11 5.05 17.94
CA ASP A 256 -13.34 5.55 16.81
C ASP A 256 -14.05 6.71 16.09
N VAL A 257 -13.34 7.30 15.14
CA VAL A 257 -13.84 8.42 14.33
C VAL A 257 -14.98 8.04 13.39
N TYR A 258 -15.07 6.76 12.99
CA TYR A 258 -16.12 6.28 12.09
C TYR A 258 -17.49 6.31 12.77
N THR A 259 -17.58 5.68 13.93
CA THR A 259 -18.81 5.62 14.75
C THR A 259 -19.22 7.01 15.25
N TYR A 260 -18.26 7.84 15.65
CA TYR A 260 -18.46 9.25 15.99
C TYR A 260 -19.04 10.06 14.82
N SER A 261 -18.43 9.99 13.64
CA SER A 261 -18.89 10.75 12.47
C SER A 261 -20.25 10.28 11.95
N LYS A 262 -20.57 8.99 12.04
CA LYS A 262 -21.91 8.46 11.74
C LYS A 262 -22.97 8.93 12.73
N ALA A 263 -22.67 8.97 14.03
CA ALA A 263 -23.61 9.45 15.04
C ALA A 263 -23.94 10.94 14.84
N LEU A 264 -22.94 11.77 14.55
CA LEU A 264 -23.15 13.18 14.21
C LEU A 264 -23.88 13.34 12.88
N GLY A 265 -23.56 12.50 11.89
CA GLY A 265 -24.26 12.47 10.60
C GLY A 265 -25.75 12.18 10.76
N GLU A 266 -26.12 11.21 11.58
CA GLU A 266 -27.54 10.95 11.89
C GLU A 266 -28.21 12.14 12.57
N THR A 267 -27.53 12.76 13.54
CA THR A 267 -28.07 13.92 14.27
C THR A 267 -28.34 15.08 13.31
N ALA A 268 -27.37 15.39 12.45
CA ALA A 268 -27.50 16.44 11.45
C ALA A 268 -28.56 16.09 10.38
N LEU A 269 -28.64 14.83 9.96
CA LEU A 269 -29.64 14.37 8.99
C LEU A 269 -31.06 14.57 9.51
N VAL A 270 -31.32 14.18 10.77
CA VAL A 270 -32.61 14.37 11.44
C VAL A 270 -32.92 15.86 11.67
N GLU A 271 -31.91 16.69 11.89
CA GLU A 271 -32.13 18.14 12.03
C GLU A 271 -32.47 18.82 10.70
N LEU A 272 -31.89 18.36 9.59
CA LEU A 272 -31.91 19.06 8.31
C LEU A 272 -32.90 18.50 7.27
N HIS A 273 -33.53 17.35 7.52
CA HIS A 273 -34.29 16.65 6.47
C HIS A 273 -35.45 17.46 5.87
N GLY A 274 -36.03 18.41 6.62
CA GLY A 274 -37.15 19.23 6.14
C GLY A 274 -38.34 18.36 5.77
N ASP A 275 -38.88 18.52 4.55
CA ASP A 275 -40.00 17.73 4.06
C ASP A 275 -39.58 16.40 3.42
N VAL A 276 -38.27 16.13 3.28
CA VAL A 276 -37.77 14.87 2.74
C VAL A 276 -37.96 13.77 3.78
N PRO A 277 -38.75 12.73 3.49
CA PRO A 277 -38.96 11.65 4.45
C PRO A 277 -37.76 10.72 4.54
N ILE A 278 -37.35 10.37 5.77
CA ILE A 278 -36.14 9.57 6.02
C ILE A 278 -36.42 8.26 6.78
N SER A 279 -35.69 7.20 6.41
CA SER A 279 -35.53 5.98 7.21
C SER A 279 -34.04 5.71 7.44
N ILE A 280 -33.65 5.32 8.65
CA ILE A 280 -32.26 5.02 9.00
C ILE A 280 -32.10 3.52 9.18
N VAL A 281 -31.16 2.91 8.46
CA VAL A 281 -30.81 1.49 8.62
C VAL A 281 -29.43 1.39 9.27
N ARG A 282 -29.35 0.77 10.44
CA ARG A 282 -28.13 0.60 11.25
C ARG A 282 -27.70 -0.87 11.23
N PRO A 283 -26.80 -1.29 10.33
CA PRO A 283 -26.18 -2.61 10.41
C PRO A 283 -25.11 -2.71 11.52
N SER A 284 -24.92 -3.91 12.07
CA SER A 284 -23.74 -4.28 12.85
C SER A 284 -22.55 -4.63 11.93
N ILE A 285 -21.56 -5.41 12.37
CA ILE A 285 -20.39 -5.74 11.52
C ILE A 285 -20.87 -6.61 10.36
N ILE A 286 -20.75 -6.10 9.14
CA ILE A 286 -21.21 -6.81 7.95
C ILE A 286 -20.16 -7.82 7.53
N GLU A 287 -20.53 -9.09 7.51
CA GLU A 287 -19.68 -10.22 7.12
C GLU A 287 -20.21 -10.91 5.85
N SER A 288 -19.52 -11.97 5.42
CA SER A 288 -19.84 -12.71 4.18
C SER A 288 -21.33 -13.09 4.07
N ALA A 289 -21.83 -13.13 2.84
CA ALA A 289 -23.22 -13.52 2.56
C ALA A 289 -23.57 -14.88 3.16
N TRP A 290 -24.78 -14.98 3.72
CA TRP A 290 -25.34 -16.25 4.21
C TRP A 290 -25.76 -17.13 3.04
N SER A 291 -26.51 -16.56 2.10
CA SER A 291 -27.00 -17.26 0.92
C SER A 291 -26.74 -16.50 -0.39
N GLU A 292 -26.81 -15.18 -0.40
CA GLU A 292 -26.92 -14.39 -1.63
C GLU A 292 -25.88 -13.27 -1.70
N PRO A 293 -25.24 -12.97 -2.84
CA PRO A 293 -25.39 -13.58 -4.17
C PRO A 293 -24.84 -15.01 -4.29
N SER A 294 -23.98 -15.40 -3.35
CA SER A 294 -23.60 -16.79 -3.12
C SER A 294 -23.16 -16.94 -1.66
N PRO A 295 -23.33 -18.11 -1.03
CA PRO A 295 -22.83 -18.34 0.32
C PRO A 295 -21.34 -18.02 0.40
N GLY A 296 -20.93 -17.25 1.40
CA GLY A 296 -19.55 -16.87 1.62
C GLY A 296 -19.08 -15.66 0.83
N TRP A 297 -19.89 -15.11 -0.09
CA TRP A 297 -19.47 -13.93 -0.86
C TRP A 297 -19.10 -12.76 0.05
N ILE A 298 -17.88 -12.25 -0.10
CA ILE A 298 -17.34 -11.14 0.68
C ILE A 298 -16.45 -10.26 -0.20
N ARG A 299 -16.51 -8.95 0.00
CA ARG A 299 -15.68 -8.00 -0.76
C ARG A 299 -14.77 -7.21 0.18
N GLY A 300 -13.47 -7.46 0.04
CA GLY A 300 -12.43 -6.77 0.80
C GLY A 300 -12.03 -7.56 2.04
N PHE A 301 -10.84 -7.25 2.55
CA PHE A 301 -10.19 -7.92 3.67
C PHE A 301 -9.86 -6.84 4.72
N ARG A 302 -10.85 -6.47 5.53
CA ARG A 302 -10.80 -5.23 6.34
C ARG A 302 -11.46 -5.34 7.72
N MET A 303 -12.35 -6.31 7.94
CA MET A 303 -13.12 -6.45 9.18
C MET A 303 -12.62 -7.65 9.97
N ALA A 304 -13.36 -8.70 10.32
CA ALA A 304 -12.81 -9.73 11.23
C ALA A 304 -11.67 -10.57 10.62
N GLU A 305 -11.60 -10.67 9.30
CA GLU A 305 -10.74 -11.60 8.57
C GLU A 305 -9.23 -11.50 8.92
N PRO A 306 -8.60 -10.31 8.92
CA PRO A 306 -7.17 -10.20 9.19
C PRO A 306 -6.76 -10.69 10.58
N LEU A 307 -7.63 -10.47 11.57
CA LEU A 307 -7.42 -10.95 12.93
C LEU A 307 -7.46 -12.48 12.97
N ILE A 308 -8.48 -13.08 12.37
CA ILE A 308 -8.64 -14.56 12.26
C ILE A 308 -7.40 -15.18 11.60
N VAL A 309 -6.90 -14.57 10.52
CA VAL A 309 -5.71 -15.06 9.81
C VAL A 309 -4.44 -14.94 10.65
N SER A 310 -4.24 -13.86 11.40
CA SER A 310 -3.06 -13.73 12.28
C SER A 310 -3.09 -14.74 13.43
N PHE A 311 -4.27 -15.13 13.94
CA PHE A 311 -4.38 -16.27 14.86
C PHE A 311 -4.05 -17.60 14.17
N ALA A 312 -4.59 -17.82 12.97
CA ALA A 312 -4.36 -19.05 12.21
C ALA A 312 -2.87 -19.27 11.87
N LYS A 313 -2.13 -18.19 11.63
CA LYS A 313 -0.67 -18.21 11.40
C LYS A 313 0.18 -18.28 12.68
N GLY A 314 -0.44 -18.19 13.86
CA GLY A 314 0.27 -18.14 15.15
C GLY A 314 1.04 -16.83 15.39
N GLU A 315 0.74 -15.77 14.63
CA GLU A 315 1.34 -14.42 14.81
C GLU A 315 0.75 -13.72 16.04
N LEU A 316 -0.53 -13.96 16.28
CA LEU A 316 -1.26 -13.56 17.47
C LEU A 316 -1.69 -14.80 18.26
N ASN A 317 -1.50 -14.75 19.59
CA ASN A 317 -1.95 -15.79 20.51
C ASN A 317 -2.83 -15.24 21.64
N THR A 318 -3.13 -13.94 21.61
CA THR A 318 -3.87 -13.25 22.66
C THR A 318 -4.93 -12.36 22.03
N PHE A 319 -6.20 -12.59 22.37
CA PHE A 319 -7.34 -11.82 21.86
C PHE A 319 -7.62 -10.60 22.76
N PRO A 320 -7.78 -9.38 22.18
CA PRO A 320 -8.08 -8.16 22.94
C PRO A 320 -9.59 -8.02 23.18
N GLY A 321 -10.14 -8.81 24.11
CA GLY A 321 -11.57 -8.80 24.41
C GLY A 321 -11.98 -9.81 25.48
N TYR A 322 -13.23 -9.74 25.90
CA TYR A 322 -13.80 -10.64 26.90
C TYR A 322 -14.44 -11.87 26.23
N PRO A 323 -14.22 -13.09 26.73
CA PRO A 323 -14.76 -14.31 26.11
C PRO A 323 -16.30 -14.34 26.03
N GLU A 324 -16.98 -13.74 27.00
CA GLU A 324 -18.43 -13.60 27.08
C GLU A 324 -19.01 -12.46 26.25
N GLY A 325 -18.15 -11.58 25.72
CA GLY A 325 -18.56 -10.45 24.88
C GLY A 325 -19.23 -10.92 23.59
N ILE A 326 -20.30 -10.23 23.20
CA ILE A 326 -21.01 -10.49 21.95
C ILE A 326 -20.26 -9.76 20.82
N ILE A 327 -19.89 -10.51 19.78
CA ILE A 327 -19.42 -9.93 18.53
C ILE A 327 -20.63 -9.83 17.60
N ASP A 328 -21.16 -8.63 17.45
CA ASP A 328 -22.36 -8.44 16.64
C ASP A 328 -21.98 -8.36 15.16
N VAL A 329 -22.12 -9.51 14.50
CA VAL A 329 -21.93 -9.69 13.06
C VAL A 329 -23.26 -10.01 12.37
N ILE A 330 -23.38 -9.61 11.12
CA ILE A 330 -24.55 -9.84 10.29
C ILE A 330 -24.15 -10.11 8.83
N PRO A 331 -24.74 -11.12 8.15
CA PRO A 331 -24.50 -11.35 6.73
C PRO A 331 -24.96 -10.19 5.83
N VAL A 332 -24.16 -9.86 4.80
CA VAL A 332 -24.42 -8.73 3.89
C VAL A 332 -25.75 -8.79 3.14
N ASP A 333 -26.22 -9.99 2.80
CA ASP A 333 -27.51 -10.20 2.14
C ASP A 333 -28.70 -9.88 3.03
N MET A 334 -28.61 -10.14 4.33
CA MET A 334 -29.66 -9.74 5.27
C MET A 334 -29.73 -8.22 5.34
N VAL A 335 -28.58 -7.53 5.39
CA VAL A 335 -28.54 -6.05 5.39
C VAL A 335 -29.10 -5.48 4.10
N ALA A 336 -28.69 -5.99 2.93
CA ALA A 336 -29.20 -5.55 1.65
C ALA A 336 -30.72 -5.78 1.54
N SER A 337 -31.21 -6.93 1.99
CA SER A 337 -32.64 -7.27 1.95
C SER A 337 -33.46 -6.41 2.90
N THR A 338 -32.94 -6.08 4.09
CA THR A 338 -33.59 -5.12 5.00
C THR A 338 -33.68 -3.73 4.37
N ILE A 339 -32.62 -3.23 3.71
CA ILE A 339 -32.66 -1.92 3.03
C ILE A 339 -33.76 -1.90 1.95
N ILE A 340 -33.86 -2.97 1.16
CA ILE A 340 -34.89 -3.11 0.11
C ILE A 340 -36.29 -3.15 0.73
N ALA A 341 -36.48 -3.91 1.81
CA ALA A 341 -37.77 -4.00 2.49
C ALA A 341 -38.17 -2.66 3.14
N VAL A 342 -37.21 -1.91 3.70
CA VAL A 342 -37.45 -0.57 4.25
C VAL A 342 -37.84 0.42 3.13
N ALA A 343 -37.16 0.36 1.98
CA ALA A 343 -37.51 1.16 0.81
C ALA A 343 -38.92 0.81 0.28
N ALA A 344 -39.26 -0.48 0.18
CA ALA A 344 -40.56 -0.95 -0.30
C ALA A 344 -41.71 -0.62 0.67
N LYS A 345 -41.46 -0.67 1.98
CA LYS A 345 -42.44 -0.25 3.01
C LYS A 345 -42.83 1.22 2.86
N GLY A 346 -41.91 2.04 2.34
CA GLY A 346 -42.08 3.49 2.27
C GLY A 346 -41.91 4.19 3.63
N PRO A 347 -41.83 5.52 3.60
CA PRO A 347 -41.57 6.31 4.80
C PRO A 347 -42.81 6.54 5.65
N LYS A 348 -42.57 6.93 6.91
CA LYS A 348 -43.57 7.58 7.78
C LYS A 348 -43.24 9.08 7.92
N PRO A 349 -44.18 9.90 8.44
CA PRO A 349 -43.91 11.30 8.72
C PRO A 349 -42.71 11.49 9.66
N ASP A 350 -42.64 10.68 10.71
CA ASP A 350 -41.52 10.68 11.64
C ASP A 350 -40.41 9.73 11.18
N PRO A 351 -39.13 10.12 11.29
CA PRO A 351 -37.99 9.25 11.00
C PRO A 351 -38.04 7.92 11.76
N GLU A 352 -37.88 6.81 11.03
CA GLU A 352 -37.81 5.46 11.62
C GLU A 352 -36.39 4.90 11.58
N VAL A 353 -36.00 4.19 12.63
CA VAL A 353 -34.71 3.48 12.73
C VAL A 353 -34.95 1.97 12.67
N PHE A 354 -34.16 1.28 11.85
CA PHE A 354 -34.13 -0.17 11.72
C PHE A 354 -32.72 -0.67 12.02
N GLN A 355 -32.56 -1.56 12.99
CA GLN A 355 -31.26 -2.17 13.32
C GLN A 355 -31.15 -3.55 12.69
N VAL A 356 -30.05 -3.79 11.96
CA VAL A 356 -29.73 -5.08 11.36
C VAL A 356 -28.56 -5.68 12.12
N ALA A 357 -28.88 -6.46 13.14
CA ALA A 357 -27.96 -7.01 14.10
C ALA A 357 -28.44 -8.40 14.55
N SER A 358 -27.55 -9.19 15.13
CA SER A 358 -27.89 -10.53 15.64
C SER A 358 -27.81 -10.64 17.16
N GLY A 359 -27.09 -9.75 17.84
CA GLY A 359 -26.70 -9.91 19.23
C GLY A 359 -27.86 -10.02 20.24
N SER A 360 -29.00 -9.35 20.00
CA SER A 360 -30.14 -9.39 20.92
C SER A 360 -31.00 -10.66 20.79
N THR A 361 -30.97 -11.35 19.65
CA THR A 361 -31.88 -12.47 19.35
C THR A 361 -31.15 -13.79 19.06
N ASN A 362 -29.94 -13.73 18.51
CA ASN A 362 -29.11 -14.88 18.18
C ASN A 362 -27.62 -14.55 18.44
N PRO A 363 -27.20 -14.39 19.70
CA PRO A 363 -25.87 -13.87 20.04
C PRO A 363 -24.71 -14.79 19.61
N LEU A 364 -23.70 -14.20 18.97
CA LEU A 364 -22.39 -14.82 18.77
C LEU A 364 -21.40 -14.28 19.81
N GLN A 365 -20.90 -15.15 20.68
CA GLN A 365 -19.86 -14.79 21.65
C GLN A 365 -18.46 -14.91 21.04
N PHE A 366 -17.51 -14.05 21.43
CA PHE A 366 -16.11 -14.17 21.02
C PHE A 366 -15.53 -15.56 21.29
N LYS A 367 -15.85 -16.14 22.46
CA LYS A 367 -15.41 -17.50 22.78
C LYS A 367 -15.93 -18.55 21.81
N LYS A 368 -17.19 -18.43 21.38
CA LYS A 368 -17.79 -19.36 20.41
C LYS A 368 -17.11 -19.21 19.05
N LEU A 369 -17.00 -17.98 18.54
CA LEU A 369 -16.33 -17.68 17.28
C LEU A 369 -14.90 -18.24 17.23
N LEU A 370 -14.08 -17.91 18.25
CA LEU A 370 -12.69 -18.33 18.29
C LEU A 370 -12.54 -19.84 18.44
N ASN A 371 -13.34 -20.48 19.30
CA ASN A 371 -13.29 -21.93 19.46
C ASN A 371 -13.63 -22.66 18.15
N THR A 372 -14.71 -22.25 17.48
CA THR A 372 -15.16 -22.86 16.21
C THR A 372 -14.15 -22.61 15.09
N ALA A 373 -13.59 -21.40 14.99
CA ALA A 373 -12.56 -21.12 13.98
C ALA A 373 -11.30 -21.97 14.19
N MET A 374 -10.92 -22.17 15.45
CA MET A 374 -9.73 -22.95 15.77
C MET A 374 -9.94 -24.46 15.64
N GLU A 375 -11.15 -24.96 15.89
CA GLU A 375 -11.54 -26.31 15.50
C GLU A 375 -11.35 -26.51 13.99
N TRP A 376 -11.87 -25.58 13.18
CA TRP A 376 -11.71 -25.62 11.74
C TRP A 376 -10.24 -25.58 11.29
N PHE A 377 -9.40 -24.72 11.87
CA PHE A 377 -7.97 -24.65 11.55
C PHE A 377 -7.15 -25.84 12.05
N ARG A 378 -7.64 -26.64 13.00
CA ARG A 378 -7.00 -27.92 13.36
C ARG A 378 -7.18 -28.95 12.26
N GLU A 379 -8.34 -28.94 11.61
CA GLU A 379 -8.64 -29.80 10.47
C GLU A 379 -8.02 -29.27 9.17
N HIS A 380 -7.87 -27.95 9.06
CA HIS A 380 -7.31 -27.23 7.91
C HIS A 380 -6.05 -26.42 8.31
N PRO A 381 -4.93 -27.10 8.66
CA PRO A 381 -3.75 -26.43 9.19
C PRO A 381 -3.16 -25.43 8.21
N VAL A 382 -2.77 -24.26 8.73
CA VAL A 382 -2.10 -23.21 7.96
C VAL A 382 -0.61 -23.51 7.85
N TYR A 383 -0.05 -23.41 6.64
CA TYR A 383 1.35 -23.69 6.36
C TYR A 383 2.19 -22.43 6.13
N ASP A 384 3.39 -22.40 6.70
CA ASP A 384 4.38 -21.34 6.45
C ASP A 384 4.96 -21.41 5.03
N ALA A 385 5.88 -20.47 4.73
CA ALA A 385 6.60 -20.46 3.46
C ALA A 385 7.47 -21.71 3.22
N LYS A 386 7.77 -22.49 4.26
CA LYS A 386 8.58 -23.71 4.24
C LYS A 386 7.74 -24.99 4.26
N GLY A 387 6.42 -24.89 4.32
CA GLY A 387 5.51 -26.03 4.38
C GLY A 387 5.39 -26.64 5.78
N HIS A 388 5.76 -25.93 6.84
CA HIS A 388 5.48 -26.35 8.22
C HIS A 388 4.12 -25.83 8.66
N PRO A 389 3.32 -26.64 9.37
CA PRO A 389 2.10 -26.16 10.00
C PRO A 389 2.44 -25.11 11.07
N THR A 390 1.70 -24.01 11.05
CA THR A 390 1.89 -22.83 11.92
C THR A 390 0.80 -22.66 12.96
N ALA A 391 -0.31 -23.41 12.85
CA ALA A 391 -1.46 -23.26 13.72
C ALA A 391 -1.05 -23.38 15.20
N SER A 392 -1.17 -22.27 15.93
CA SER A 392 -1.01 -22.27 17.37
C SER A 392 -2.23 -22.94 18.00
N THR A 393 -2.02 -23.96 18.84
CA THR A 393 -3.12 -24.70 19.47
C THR A 393 -3.63 -24.06 20.76
N GLU A 394 -3.02 -22.96 21.21
CA GLU A 394 -3.32 -22.30 22.48
C GLU A 394 -3.44 -20.80 22.33
N TRP A 395 -4.53 -20.23 22.85
CA TRP A 395 -4.74 -18.78 22.91
C TRP A 395 -5.14 -18.33 24.31
N LYS A 396 -4.96 -17.04 24.55
CA LYS A 396 -5.31 -16.36 25.79
C LYS A 396 -6.25 -15.20 25.51
N TYR A 397 -7.07 -14.85 26.50
CA TYR A 397 -7.77 -13.57 26.50
C TYR A 397 -6.92 -12.59 27.29
N ALA A 398 -6.46 -11.52 26.65
CA ALA A 398 -6.07 -10.34 27.42
C ALA A 398 -7.38 -9.61 27.70
N GLY A 399 -7.73 -9.43 28.97
CA GLY A 399 -8.74 -8.45 29.34
C GLY A 399 -8.33 -7.03 28.90
N SER A 400 -8.96 -6.01 29.49
CA SER A 400 -8.87 -4.61 29.04
C SER A 400 -7.49 -3.92 29.06
N SER A 401 -6.41 -4.55 29.53
CA SER A 401 -5.13 -3.86 29.71
C SER A 401 -3.91 -4.75 29.45
N GLY A 402 -3.02 -4.32 28.54
CA GLY A 402 -1.63 -4.77 28.46
C GLY A 402 -1.12 -5.18 27.07
N LEU A 403 -1.98 -5.67 26.17
CA LEU A 403 -1.55 -6.11 24.83
C LEU A 403 -1.06 -4.94 23.97
N GLU A 404 -1.83 -3.84 23.95
CA GLU A 404 -1.47 -2.60 23.26
C GLU A 404 -0.13 -2.03 23.76
N GLU A 405 0.07 -1.97 25.08
CA GLU A 405 1.31 -1.47 25.70
C GLU A 405 2.52 -2.38 25.42
N GLN A 406 2.32 -3.70 25.39
CA GLN A 406 3.36 -4.65 25.03
C GLN A 406 3.75 -4.49 23.57
N LEU A 407 2.79 -4.40 22.65
CA LEU A 407 3.04 -4.18 21.23
C LEU A 407 3.76 -2.85 20.99
N HIS A 408 3.34 -1.76 21.65
CA HIS A 408 4.03 -0.47 21.58
C HIS A 408 5.49 -0.56 22.03
N ARG A 409 5.78 -1.28 23.12
CA ARG A 409 7.15 -1.49 23.61
C ARG A 409 7.99 -2.29 22.62
N VAL A 410 7.44 -3.36 22.04
CA VAL A 410 8.12 -4.19 21.04
C VAL A 410 8.41 -3.38 19.78
N VAL A 411 7.42 -2.67 19.25
CA VAL A 411 7.56 -1.80 18.08
C VAL A 411 8.65 -0.74 18.29
N LYS A 412 8.64 -0.06 19.45
CA LYS A 412 9.67 0.94 19.79
C LYS A 412 11.07 0.35 19.89
N ALA A 413 11.20 -0.87 20.42
CA ALA A 413 12.48 -1.57 20.48
C ALA A 413 12.98 -1.94 19.06
N PHE A 414 12.07 -2.36 18.17
CA PHE A 414 12.38 -2.60 16.76
C PHE A 414 12.85 -1.33 16.05
N ASP A 415 12.20 -0.19 16.25
CA ASP A 415 12.62 1.09 15.65
C ASP A 415 14.02 1.52 16.13
N LEU A 416 14.34 1.27 17.40
CA LEU A 416 15.67 1.52 17.93
C LEU A 416 16.72 0.61 17.28
N ALA A 417 16.42 -0.69 17.13
CA ALA A 417 17.31 -1.66 16.49
C ALA A 417 17.52 -1.32 15.00
N ALA A 418 16.47 -0.92 14.28
CA ALA A 418 16.53 -0.50 12.88
C ALA A 418 17.52 0.66 12.68
N LYS A 419 17.47 1.66 13.57
CA LYS A 419 18.40 2.81 13.55
C LYS A 419 19.86 2.40 13.73
N VAL A 420 20.13 1.34 14.50
CA VAL A 420 21.48 0.80 14.69
C VAL A 420 21.92 0.03 13.46
N ILE A 421 21.08 -0.88 12.95
CA ILE A 421 21.38 -1.72 11.77
C ILE A 421 21.68 -0.84 10.56
N ASN A 422 20.88 0.20 10.31
CA ASN A 422 21.07 1.13 9.18
C ASN A 422 22.36 1.97 9.28
N ARG A 423 23.06 1.97 10.42
CA ARG A 423 24.35 2.64 10.59
C ARG A 423 25.55 1.70 10.42
N LEU A 424 25.34 0.39 10.36
CA LEU A 424 26.40 -0.59 10.19
C LEU A 424 26.75 -0.76 8.69
N PRO A 425 28.03 -0.85 8.32
CA PRO A 425 28.46 -1.06 6.93
C PRO A 425 28.32 -2.53 6.51
N ILE A 426 27.09 -3.06 6.52
CA ILE A 426 26.81 -4.44 6.12
C ILE A 426 26.42 -4.45 4.63
N ARG A 427 27.19 -5.15 3.79
CA ARG A 427 26.92 -5.37 2.37
C ARG A 427 26.87 -6.88 2.09
N GLY A 428 25.85 -7.34 1.37
CA GLY A 428 25.79 -8.71 0.83
C GLY A 428 25.27 -9.81 1.75
N GLU A 429 24.75 -9.55 2.96
CA GLU A 429 24.01 -10.55 3.74
C GLU A 429 22.49 -10.25 3.73
N ASN A 430 21.84 -10.61 2.62
CA ASN A 430 20.43 -10.31 2.38
C ASN A 430 19.47 -10.94 3.41
N SER A 431 19.86 -12.01 4.11
CA SER A 431 18.91 -12.80 4.90
C SER A 431 18.52 -12.20 6.26
N PHE A 432 19.39 -11.40 6.88
CA PHE A 432 19.10 -10.84 8.20
C PHE A 432 18.27 -9.57 8.10
N THR A 433 18.66 -8.68 7.18
CA THR A 433 17.99 -7.40 6.93
C THR A 433 16.58 -7.61 6.36
N SER A 434 16.41 -8.56 5.44
CA SER A 434 15.10 -8.93 4.90
C SER A 434 14.16 -9.46 5.99
N LYS A 435 14.64 -10.41 6.81
CA LYS A 435 13.86 -10.97 7.93
C LYS A 435 13.51 -9.92 8.97
N PHE A 436 14.41 -8.95 9.20
CA PHE A 436 14.16 -7.86 10.12
C PHE A 436 13.07 -6.92 9.60
N ALA A 437 13.12 -6.55 8.32
CA ALA A 437 12.10 -5.74 7.67
C ALA A 437 10.73 -6.45 7.62
N GLU A 438 10.70 -7.73 7.24
CA GLU A 438 9.50 -8.58 7.24
C GLU A 438 8.87 -8.65 8.64
N ARG A 439 9.69 -8.85 9.68
CA ARG A 439 9.19 -8.90 11.06
C ARG A 439 8.67 -7.56 11.56
N ARG A 440 9.28 -6.44 11.16
CA ARG A 440 8.78 -5.09 11.48
C ARG A 440 7.41 -4.86 10.87
N GLN A 441 7.26 -5.20 9.57
CA GLN A 441 6.00 -5.05 8.85
C GLN A 441 4.89 -5.89 9.49
N ASN A 442 5.20 -7.13 9.89
CA ASN A 442 4.24 -8.00 10.58
C ASN A 442 3.79 -7.38 11.91
N LEU A 443 4.72 -6.82 12.70
CA LEU A 443 4.38 -6.13 13.96
C LEU A 443 3.50 -4.89 13.77
N ASP A 444 3.74 -4.08 12.73
CA ASP A 444 2.89 -2.93 12.42
C ASP A 444 1.47 -3.38 12.04
N GLN A 445 1.37 -4.45 11.26
CA GLN A 445 0.10 -5.06 10.87
C GLN A 445 -0.67 -5.57 12.10
N ILE A 446 -0.01 -6.32 12.99
CA ILE A 446 -0.60 -6.81 14.24
C ILE A 446 -1.06 -5.65 15.13
N LYS A 447 -0.23 -4.61 15.29
CA LYS A 447 -0.58 -3.44 16.10
C LYS A 447 -1.83 -2.75 15.55
N GLY A 448 -1.90 -2.52 14.24
CA GLY A 448 -3.06 -1.93 13.60
C GLY A 448 -4.34 -2.73 13.89
N TYR A 449 -4.28 -4.06 13.78
CA TYR A 449 -5.41 -4.92 14.10
C TYR A 449 -5.82 -4.82 15.57
N VAL A 450 -4.87 -4.92 16.50
CA VAL A 450 -5.19 -4.83 17.94
C VAL A 450 -5.79 -3.48 18.31
N ASP A 451 -5.26 -2.37 17.78
CA ASP A 451 -5.80 -1.02 18.01
C ASP A 451 -7.24 -0.90 17.51
N ILE A 452 -7.55 -1.51 16.36
CA ILE A 452 -8.89 -1.51 15.76
C ILE A 452 -9.86 -2.40 16.56
N TYR A 453 -9.57 -3.69 16.72
CA TYR A 453 -10.53 -4.62 17.32
C TYR A 453 -10.59 -4.50 18.84
N GLY A 454 -9.57 -3.93 19.48
CA GLY A 454 -9.56 -3.72 20.92
C GLY A 454 -10.69 -2.81 21.40
N ALA A 455 -11.15 -1.86 20.56
CA ALA A 455 -12.27 -0.99 20.90
C ALA A 455 -13.63 -1.74 20.79
N TYR A 456 -13.81 -2.54 19.74
CA TYR A 456 -15.02 -3.34 19.51
C TYR A 456 -15.14 -4.55 20.44
N GLY A 457 -14.01 -5.18 20.80
CA GLY A 457 -13.96 -6.27 21.78
C GLY A 457 -14.34 -5.84 23.21
N LYS A 458 -14.44 -4.53 23.46
CA LYS A 458 -14.90 -3.91 24.71
C LYS A 458 -16.33 -3.39 24.64
N CYS A 459 -16.98 -3.45 23.47
CA CYS A 459 -18.36 -3.00 23.28
C CYS A 459 -19.33 -4.00 23.93
N GLU A 460 -20.09 -3.56 24.93
CA GLU A 460 -21.11 -4.36 25.62
C GLU A 460 -22.54 -3.86 25.31
N ALA A 461 -22.70 -3.15 24.19
CA ALA A 461 -24.01 -2.77 23.68
C ALA A 461 -24.73 -3.99 23.09
N VAL A 462 -26.02 -4.13 23.38
CA VAL A 462 -26.89 -5.17 22.82
C VAL A 462 -27.93 -4.50 21.95
N TYR A 463 -27.83 -4.70 20.64
CA TYR A 463 -28.66 -4.00 19.65
C TYR A 463 -30.02 -4.69 19.47
N GLY A 464 -31.08 -4.04 19.94
CA GLY A 464 -32.47 -4.50 19.78
C GLY A 464 -32.98 -4.30 18.35
N ILE A 465 -33.69 -5.30 17.81
CA ILE A 465 -34.14 -5.35 16.41
C ILE A 465 -35.67 -5.54 16.25
N GLN A 466 -36.45 -5.17 17.26
CA GLN A 466 -37.89 -5.43 17.33
C GLN A 466 -38.69 -4.87 16.13
N ARG A 467 -38.40 -3.65 15.67
CA ARG A 467 -38.99 -3.01 14.49
C ARG A 467 -38.57 -3.72 13.21
N THR A 468 -37.30 -4.10 13.09
CA THR A 468 -36.81 -4.88 11.94
C THR A 468 -37.49 -6.25 11.86
N LEU A 469 -37.66 -6.95 12.99
CA LEU A 469 -38.42 -8.19 13.04
C LEU A 469 -39.91 -7.99 12.77
N SER A 470 -40.51 -6.91 13.27
CA SER A 470 -41.91 -6.59 12.97
C SER A 470 -42.13 -6.33 11.47
N LEU A 471 -41.16 -5.69 10.80
CA LEU A 471 -41.18 -5.54 9.34
C LEU A 471 -41.07 -6.91 8.66
N TRP A 472 -40.10 -7.75 9.05
CA TRP A 472 -39.95 -9.11 8.53
C TRP A 472 -41.24 -9.94 8.64
N GLU A 473 -41.85 -9.95 9.83
CA GLU A 473 -43.04 -10.74 10.14
C GLU A 473 -44.30 -10.21 9.44
N SER A 474 -44.28 -8.95 8.97
CA SER A 474 -45.36 -8.36 8.17
C SER A 474 -45.30 -8.71 6.68
N LEU A 475 -44.17 -9.25 6.20
CA LEU A 475 -43.98 -9.57 4.78
C LEU A 475 -44.75 -10.85 4.39
N PRO A 476 -45.30 -10.93 3.17
CA PRO A 476 -45.84 -12.16 2.60
C PRO A 476 -44.78 -13.29 2.56
N PRO A 477 -45.19 -14.57 2.64
CA PRO A 477 -44.26 -15.71 2.58
C PRO A 477 -43.35 -15.72 1.34
N GLU A 478 -43.83 -15.22 0.21
CA GLU A 478 -43.07 -15.10 -1.03
C GLU A 478 -41.91 -14.09 -0.88
N ASP A 479 -42.19 -12.92 -0.31
CA ASP A 479 -41.18 -11.90 -0.03
C ASP A 479 -40.21 -12.38 1.06
N GLN A 480 -40.68 -13.13 2.05
CA GLN A 480 -39.81 -13.75 3.05
C GLN A 480 -38.84 -14.76 2.42
N ALA A 481 -39.33 -15.63 1.54
CA ALA A 481 -38.48 -16.57 0.82
C ALA A 481 -37.48 -15.85 -0.10
N GLN A 482 -37.92 -14.77 -0.77
CA GLN A 482 -37.10 -14.06 -1.74
C GLN A 482 -36.08 -13.11 -1.09
N PHE A 483 -36.43 -12.42 0.00
CA PHE A 483 -35.65 -11.36 0.65
C PHE A 483 -35.31 -11.69 2.11
N GLY A 484 -34.99 -12.95 2.44
CA GLY A 484 -34.70 -13.37 3.82
C GLY A 484 -33.75 -12.45 4.61
N PHE A 485 -34.21 -11.88 5.73
CA PHE A 485 -33.38 -11.08 6.65
C PHE A 485 -33.63 -11.35 8.14
N ASP A 486 -34.10 -12.55 8.50
CA ASP A 486 -34.25 -12.98 9.90
C ASP A 486 -32.94 -13.55 10.47
N PRO A 487 -32.25 -12.85 11.41
CA PRO A 487 -30.99 -13.33 11.97
C PRO A 487 -31.14 -14.56 12.88
N ARG A 488 -32.37 -14.93 13.28
CA ARG A 488 -32.62 -16.12 14.14
C ARG A 488 -32.32 -17.43 13.42
N ILE A 489 -32.28 -17.44 12.09
CA ILE A 489 -32.02 -18.65 11.30
C ILE A 489 -30.54 -19.01 11.20
N ILE A 490 -29.64 -18.10 11.60
CA ILE A 490 -28.20 -18.28 11.44
C ILE A 490 -27.73 -19.37 12.39
N ASP A 491 -27.36 -20.53 11.85
CA ASP A 491 -26.53 -21.50 12.55
C ASP A 491 -25.09 -21.00 12.53
N TRP A 492 -24.65 -20.43 13.66
CA TRP A 492 -23.30 -19.87 13.78
C TRP A 492 -22.19 -20.89 13.51
N HIS A 493 -22.37 -22.17 13.85
CA HIS A 493 -21.34 -23.16 13.59
C HIS A 493 -21.20 -23.37 12.08
N HIS A 494 -22.32 -23.64 11.40
CA HIS A 494 -22.36 -23.79 9.95
C HIS A 494 -21.84 -22.54 9.23
N TYR A 495 -22.30 -21.35 9.64
CA TYR A 495 -21.84 -20.10 9.05
C TYR A 495 -20.33 -19.92 9.15
N ILE A 496 -19.75 -20.23 10.32
CA ILE A 496 -18.31 -20.07 10.53
C ILE A 496 -17.53 -21.11 9.71
N THR A 497 -17.87 -22.40 9.81
CA THR A 497 -17.06 -23.50 9.26
C THR A 497 -17.26 -23.74 7.77
N GLU A 498 -18.49 -23.59 7.28
CA GLU A 498 -18.85 -23.95 5.90
C GLU A 498 -18.96 -22.74 4.97
N VAL A 499 -19.23 -21.54 5.52
CA VAL A 499 -19.54 -20.34 4.72
C VAL A 499 -18.42 -19.31 4.79
N HIS A 500 -18.09 -18.84 5.99
CA HIS A 500 -17.21 -17.69 6.20
C HIS A 500 -15.71 -18.07 6.11
N LEU A 501 -15.23 -19.03 6.92
CA LEU A 501 -13.79 -19.37 6.96
C LEU A 501 -13.22 -19.90 5.64
N PRO A 502 -13.91 -20.77 4.88
CA PRO A 502 -13.42 -21.21 3.58
C PRO A 502 -13.12 -20.03 2.65
N THR A 503 -14.03 -19.04 2.64
CA THR A 503 -13.86 -17.82 1.86
C THR A 503 -12.71 -16.97 2.38
N VAL A 504 -12.60 -16.79 3.70
CA VAL A 504 -11.49 -16.04 4.33
C VAL A 504 -10.13 -16.64 3.93
N VAL A 505 -10.00 -17.96 3.94
CA VAL A 505 -8.77 -18.66 3.52
C VAL A 505 -8.42 -18.39 2.05
N ILE A 506 -9.42 -18.45 1.17
CA ILE A 506 -9.26 -18.20 -0.28
C ILE A 506 -8.84 -16.74 -0.51
N GLN A 507 -9.58 -15.78 0.06
CA GLN A 507 -9.34 -14.34 -0.12
C GLN A 507 -8.00 -13.90 0.48
N ALA A 508 -7.64 -14.43 1.64
CA ALA A 508 -6.35 -14.18 2.29
C ALA A 508 -5.19 -14.93 1.64
N ARG A 509 -5.46 -15.84 0.67
CA ARG A 509 -4.48 -16.72 0.04
C ARG A 509 -3.67 -17.52 1.07
N ILE A 510 -4.34 -17.98 2.12
CA ILE A 510 -3.73 -18.80 3.16
C ILE A 510 -3.48 -20.19 2.59
N LYS A 511 -2.30 -20.73 2.85
CA LYS A 511 -1.96 -22.10 2.45
C LYS A 511 -2.54 -23.07 3.48
N THR A 512 -3.54 -23.85 3.09
CA THR A 512 -4.13 -24.91 3.92
C THR A 512 -3.75 -26.32 3.45
N THR A 513 -2.96 -26.43 2.38
CA THR A 513 -2.38 -27.69 1.91
C THR A 513 -0.84 -27.58 1.83
N PRO A 514 -0.11 -28.67 2.13
CA PRO A 514 1.33 -28.73 1.94
C PRO A 514 1.66 -28.92 0.45
N ASP A 515 1.60 -27.84 -0.33
CA ASP A 515 1.87 -27.94 -1.77
C ASP A 515 3.37 -28.07 -2.09
N LYS A 516 3.68 -29.04 -2.95
CA LYS A 516 4.92 -29.08 -3.73
C LYS A 516 4.83 -27.96 -4.77
N ARG A 517 5.66 -26.92 -4.65
CA ARG A 517 5.75 -25.83 -5.65
C ARG A 517 5.82 -26.41 -7.07
N THR A 518 4.81 -26.15 -7.90
CA THR A 518 4.76 -26.52 -9.33
C THR A 518 5.02 -25.34 -10.28
N GLY A 519 5.27 -24.13 -9.76
CA GLY A 519 5.55 -22.94 -10.57
C GLY A 519 6.81 -22.18 -10.14
N PRO A 520 7.37 -21.34 -11.05
CA PRO A 520 8.54 -20.54 -10.75
C PRO A 520 8.24 -19.53 -9.63
N SER A 521 9.15 -19.45 -8.67
CA SER A 521 9.17 -18.44 -7.62
C SER A 521 9.10 -17.02 -8.19
N ARG A 522 8.66 -16.05 -7.38
CA ARG A 522 8.66 -14.63 -7.76
C ARG A 522 10.02 -14.18 -8.29
N SER A 523 11.10 -14.62 -7.64
CA SER A 523 12.46 -14.31 -8.06
C SER A 523 12.79 -14.90 -9.42
N GLU A 524 12.36 -16.13 -9.72
CA GLU A 524 12.52 -16.74 -11.05
C GLU A 524 11.72 -16.02 -12.13
N ARG A 525 10.47 -15.63 -11.85
CA ARG A 525 9.66 -14.82 -12.78
C ARG A 525 10.29 -13.47 -13.08
N LEU A 526 10.76 -12.76 -12.05
CA LEU A 526 11.46 -11.49 -12.21
C LEU A 526 12.78 -11.67 -12.98
N ARG A 527 13.54 -12.75 -12.73
CA ARG A 527 14.76 -13.08 -13.49
C ARG A 527 14.49 -13.38 -14.96
N SER A 528 13.36 -14.01 -15.26
CA SER A 528 12.94 -14.24 -16.65
C SER A 528 12.59 -12.92 -17.33
N ALA A 529 11.83 -12.06 -16.64
CA ALA A 529 11.36 -10.80 -17.19
C ALA A 529 12.48 -9.81 -17.55
N VAL A 530 13.61 -9.83 -16.82
CA VAL A 530 14.77 -8.96 -17.14
C VAL A 530 15.54 -9.42 -18.38
N LEU A 531 15.47 -10.70 -18.77
CA LEU A 531 16.14 -11.26 -19.96
C LEU A 531 15.16 -11.52 -21.11
N ASP A 532 13.96 -10.97 -21.02
CA ASP A 532 12.94 -11.07 -22.06
C ASP A 532 13.41 -10.34 -23.34
N GLU A 533 13.22 -10.93 -24.51
CA GLU A 533 13.70 -10.39 -25.80
C GLU A 533 13.06 -9.03 -26.13
N ASP A 534 11.91 -8.71 -25.53
CA ASP A 534 11.23 -7.41 -25.70
C ASP A 534 11.94 -6.26 -24.95
N ARG A 535 12.97 -6.52 -24.15
CA ARG A 535 13.71 -5.45 -23.46
C ARG A 535 14.63 -4.73 -24.43
N HIS A 536 14.61 -3.40 -24.38
CA HIS A 536 15.37 -2.58 -25.32
C HIS A 536 16.86 -2.43 -24.94
N PHE A 537 17.15 -2.24 -23.66
CA PHE A 537 18.52 -2.04 -23.18
C PHE A 537 18.73 -2.53 -21.75
N ALA A 538 20.00 -2.71 -21.38
CA ALA A 538 20.42 -3.01 -20.02
C ALA A 538 21.55 -2.07 -19.59
N ALA A 539 21.27 -1.26 -18.57
CA ALA A 539 22.18 -0.33 -17.94
C ALA A 539 22.83 -0.94 -16.69
N PHE A 540 24.15 -0.80 -16.59
CA PHE A 540 24.93 -1.32 -15.47
C PHE A 540 25.71 -0.22 -14.79
N ASP A 541 25.57 -0.12 -13.48
CA ASP A 541 26.62 0.48 -12.66
C ASP A 541 27.88 -0.43 -12.62
N LEU A 542 29.04 0.17 -12.31
CA LEU A 542 30.31 -0.54 -12.26
C LEU A 542 30.70 -0.95 -10.84
N GLU A 543 30.85 0.03 -9.95
CA GLU A 543 31.40 -0.15 -8.61
C GLU A 543 30.45 -0.89 -7.66
N ASN A 544 30.88 -2.03 -7.15
CA ASN A 544 30.12 -2.99 -6.33
C ASN A 544 28.92 -3.66 -7.02
N THR A 545 28.58 -3.22 -8.23
CA THR A 545 27.63 -3.90 -9.12
C THR A 545 28.33 -4.95 -9.98
N LEU A 546 29.30 -4.55 -10.82
CA LEU A 546 30.05 -5.46 -11.71
C LEU A 546 31.44 -5.81 -11.17
N ILE A 547 32.04 -4.93 -10.38
CA ILE A 547 33.34 -5.14 -9.75
C ILE A 547 33.29 -4.78 -8.27
N ALA A 548 33.90 -5.56 -7.40
CA ALA A 548 34.01 -5.25 -5.97
C ALA A 548 35.15 -4.27 -5.68
N SER A 549 35.04 -3.08 -6.26
CA SER A 549 36.05 -2.00 -6.24
C SER A 549 35.36 -0.64 -6.05
N ASN A 550 36.16 0.41 -5.96
CA ASN A 550 35.70 1.80 -5.99
C ASN A 550 36.68 2.68 -6.78
N VAL A 551 36.27 3.91 -7.10
CA VAL A 551 37.08 4.88 -7.87
C VAL A 551 38.42 5.23 -7.22
N VAL A 552 38.55 5.13 -5.89
CA VAL A 552 39.81 5.41 -5.17
C VAL A 552 40.83 4.32 -5.44
N GLU A 553 40.41 3.07 -5.56
CA GLU A 553 41.30 1.95 -5.88
C GLU A 553 41.81 2.02 -7.31
N SER A 554 40.95 2.35 -8.28
CA SER A 554 41.37 2.54 -9.68
C SER A 554 42.36 3.71 -9.80
N TYR A 555 42.12 4.81 -9.09
CA TYR A 555 43.08 5.92 -9.00
C TYR A 555 44.40 5.48 -8.36
N ALA A 556 44.36 4.80 -7.21
CA ALA A 556 45.54 4.36 -6.49
C ALA A 556 46.41 3.45 -7.36
N TRP A 557 45.79 2.56 -8.14
CA TRP A 557 46.50 1.67 -9.06
C TRP A 557 47.23 2.48 -10.14
N LEU A 558 46.52 3.38 -10.84
CA LEU A 558 47.08 4.23 -11.90
C LEU A 558 48.17 5.16 -11.37
N ALA A 559 47.92 5.83 -10.25
CA ALA A 559 48.84 6.79 -9.64
C ALA A 559 50.15 6.13 -9.16
N THR A 560 50.11 4.84 -8.79
CA THR A 560 51.26 4.13 -8.21
C THR A 560 52.01 3.26 -9.20
N ARG A 561 51.42 2.97 -10.37
CA ARG A 561 51.96 2.10 -11.43
C ARG A 561 53.43 2.40 -11.76
N ARG A 562 53.81 3.68 -11.81
CA ARG A 562 55.18 4.13 -12.15
C ARG A 562 55.99 4.71 -10.99
N LEU A 563 55.45 4.71 -9.77
CA LEU A 563 56.17 5.17 -8.57
C LEU A 563 57.19 4.14 -8.09
N ASN A 564 58.28 4.63 -7.50
CA ASN A 564 59.24 3.77 -6.79
C ASN A 564 58.72 3.34 -5.40
N PRO A 565 59.32 2.33 -4.74
CA PRO A 565 58.80 1.80 -3.46
C PRO A 565 58.64 2.86 -2.35
N LYS A 566 59.57 3.82 -2.25
CA LYS A 566 59.50 4.91 -1.27
C LYS A 566 58.31 5.84 -1.53
N GLN A 567 58.15 6.28 -2.78
CA GLN A 567 57.03 7.13 -3.21
C GLN A 567 55.68 6.41 -3.07
N ARG A 568 55.63 5.09 -3.29
CA ARG A 568 54.44 4.27 -3.05
C ARG A 568 54.06 4.24 -1.57
N PHE A 569 55.04 4.08 -0.69
CA PHE A 569 54.81 4.10 0.75
C PHE A 569 54.28 5.47 1.22
N GLU A 570 54.88 6.56 0.74
CA GLU A 570 54.41 7.93 1.00
C GLU A 570 52.98 8.16 0.47
N PHE A 571 52.68 7.71 -0.75
CA PHE A 571 51.34 7.79 -1.35
C PHE A 571 50.30 7.05 -0.50
N THR A 572 50.62 5.83 -0.04
CA THR A 572 49.72 5.02 0.78
C THR A 572 49.41 5.70 2.11
N LEU A 573 50.44 6.21 2.82
CA LEU A 573 50.24 6.92 4.09
C LEU A 573 49.37 8.17 3.91
N ARG A 574 49.64 8.96 2.88
CA ARG A 574 48.83 10.15 2.56
C ARG A 574 47.38 9.76 2.26
N THR A 575 47.17 8.78 1.39
CA THR A 575 45.82 8.32 1.00
C THR A 575 45.05 7.83 2.22
N LEU A 576 45.66 7.01 3.09
CA LEU A 576 45.04 6.55 4.34
C LEU A 576 44.66 7.70 5.28
N SER A 577 45.49 8.74 5.37
CA SER A 577 45.18 9.93 6.20
C SER A 577 43.99 10.75 5.65
N GLU A 578 43.79 10.76 4.34
CA GLU A 578 42.70 11.49 3.67
C GLU A 578 41.38 10.70 3.61
N THR A 579 41.43 9.37 3.71
CA THR A 579 40.27 8.46 3.58
C THR A 579 39.05 8.88 4.41
N PRO A 580 39.16 9.25 5.71
CA PRO A 580 38.00 9.66 6.50
C PRO A 580 37.33 10.95 5.97
N GLY A 581 38.12 11.86 5.41
CA GLY A 581 37.62 13.10 4.81
C GLY A 581 36.91 12.84 3.48
N LEU A 582 37.50 11.97 2.64
CA LEU A 582 36.90 11.52 1.37
C LEU A 582 35.55 10.83 1.60
N TRP A 583 35.49 9.91 2.57
CA TRP A 583 34.26 9.19 2.92
C TRP A 583 33.13 10.13 3.40
N ARG A 584 33.45 11.15 4.22
CA ARG A 584 32.46 12.14 4.68
C ARG A 584 31.91 12.98 3.53
N ARG A 585 32.74 13.35 2.56
CA ARG A 585 32.30 14.11 1.37
C ARG A 585 31.42 13.25 0.48
N ASP A 586 31.85 12.03 0.21
CA ASP A 586 31.11 11.05 -0.60
C ASP A 586 29.69 10.80 -0.08
N LYS A 587 29.57 10.62 1.25
CA LYS A 587 28.27 10.42 1.91
C LYS A 587 27.37 11.66 1.87
N ARG A 588 27.94 12.86 1.74
CA ARG A 588 27.20 14.12 1.69
C ARG A 588 26.74 14.44 0.27
N ASP A 589 27.66 14.35 -0.68
CA ASP A 589 27.44 14.63 -2.10
C ASP A 589 28.50 13.89 -2.93
N ARG A 590 28.05 12.88 -3.68
CA ARG A 590 28.90 12.07 -4.56
C ARG A 590 29.52 12.90 -5.68
N THR A 591 28.79 13.87 -6.23
CA THR A 591 29.24 14.75 -7.31
C THR A 591 30.39 15.63 -6.84
N ASP A 592 30.21 16.27 -5.69
CA ASP A 592 31.25 17.12 -5.07
C ASP A 592 32.50 16.30 -4.72
N PHE A 593 32.30 15.08 -4.18
CA PHE A 593 33.39 14.15 -3.94
C PHE A 593 34.18 13.86 -5.22
N LEU A 594 33.54 13.49 -6.33
CA LEU A 594 34.24 13.17 -7.58
C LEU A 594 34.97 14.39 -8.15
N ARG A 595 34.35 15.58 -8.12
CA ARG A 595 35.01 16.83 -8.55
C ARG A 595 36.28 17.11 -7.76
N TYR A 596 36.22 17.01 -6.44
CA TYR A 596 37.40 17.16 -5.59
C TYR A 596 38.42 16.03 -5.79
N PHE A 597 37.93 14.80 -5.96
CA PHE A 597 38.79 13.62 -6.07
C PHE A 597 39.63 13.67 -7.33
N TYR A 598 39.00 13.98 -8.47
CA TYR A 598 39.62 13.96 -9.80
C TYR A 598 40.55 15.13 -10.11
N GLN A 599 40.53 16.21 -9.33
CA GLN A 599 41.58 17.25 -9.36
C GLN A 599 42.99 16.67 -9.19
N ARG A 600 43.13 15.48 -8.57
CA ARG A 600 44.39 14.76 -8.41
C ARG A 600 45.05 14.32 -9.72
N TYR A 601 44.30 14.30 -10.83
CA TYR A 601 44.83 13.99 -12.16
C TYR A 601 45.46 15.21 -12.87
N LYS A 602 45.43 16.39 -12.26
CA LYS A 602 45.99 17.62 -12.86
C LYS A 602 47.45 17.42 -13.28
N GLY A 603 47.72 17.66 -14.56
CA GLY A 603 49.03 17.54 -15.18
C GLY A 603 49.44 16.11 -15.57
N ALA A 604 48.60 15.10 -15.33
CA ALA A 604 48.91 13.72 -15.68
C ALA A 604 48.92 13.52 -17.22
N PRO A 605 49.94 12.84 -17.78
CA PRO A 605 50.05 12.60 -19.23
C PRO A 605 49.01 11.57 -19.71
N LEU A 606 48.19 11.97 -20.67
CA LEU A 606 47.04 11.18 -21.15
C LEU A 606 47.47 9.84 -21.75
N GLY A 607 48.39 9.84 -22.71
CA GLY A 607 48.82 8.61 -23.40
C GLY A 607 49.48 7.60 -22.45
N GLN A 608 50.06 8.05 -21.34
CA GLN A 608 50.58 7.16 -20.31
C GLN A 608 49.44 6.49 -19.53
N LEU A 609 48.42 7.25 -19.13
CA LEU A 609 47.27 6.72 -18.40
C LEU A 609 46.47 5.73 -19.24
N GLU A 610 46.32 5.99 -20.55
CA GLU A 610 45.66 5.07 -21.49
C GLU A 610 46.40 3.73 -21.59
N ALA A 611 47.73 3.76 -21.70
CA ALA A 611 48.55 2.54 -21.70
C ALA A 611 48.48 1.79 -20.36
N ASP A 612 48.57 2.53 -19.24
CA ASP A 612 48.52 1.96 -17.90
C ASP A 612 47.12 1.37 -17.61
N ALA A 613 46.03 1.97 -18.11
CA ALA A 613 44.66 1.48 -17.91
C ALA A 613 44.40 0.12 -18.57
N ALA A 614 45.02 -0.16 -19.73
CA ALA A 614 44.91 -1.46 -20.38
C ALA A 614 45.44 -2.60 -19.50
N GLU A 615 46.54 -2.36 -18.77
CA GLU A 615 47.10 -3.32 -17.80
C GLU A 615 46.25 -3.40 -16.51
N MET A 616 45.65 -2.28 -16.08
CA MET A 616 44.75 -2.26 -14.92
C MET A 616 43.54 -3.19 -15.09
N LEU A 617 43.10 -3.41 -16.33
CA LEU A 617 42.00 -4.32 -16.63
C LEU A 617 42.28 -5.72 -16.07
N SER A 618 43.45 -6.30 -16.36
CA SER A 618 43.82 -7.63 -15.86
C SER A 618 44.19 -7.62 -14.37
N ASP A 619 44.92 -6.58 -13.94
CA ASP A 619 45.54 -6.56 -12.61
C ASP A 619 44.61 -6.11 -11.48
N LEU A 620 43.48 -5.48 -11.82
CA LEU A 620 42.53 -4.97 -10.83
C LEU A 620 41.08 -5.30 -11.21
N ILE A 621 40.61 -4.86 -12.37
CA ILE A 621 39.18 -4.89 -12.73
C ILE A 621 38.68 -6.34 -12.84
N LEU A 622 39.35 -7.19 -13.61
CA LEU A 622 38.95 -8.59 -13.79
C LEU A 622 39.11 -9.40 -12.49
N ILE A 623 40.17 -9.17 -11.72
CA ILE A 623 40.38 -9.84 -10.41
C ILE A 623 39.25 -9.51 -9.43
N LYS A 624 38.76 -8.27 -9.45
CA LYS A 624 37.68 -7.81 -8.57
C LYS A 624 36.29 -7.98 -9.17
N SER A 625 36.18 -8.43 -10.42
CA SER A 625 34.89 -8.60 -11.09
C SER A 625 34.01 -9.67 -10.42
N PHE A 626 32.71 -9.48 -10.55
CA PHE A 626 31.72 -10.50 -10.23
C PHE A 626 31.42 -11.30 -11.51
N PRO A 627 31.83 -12.58 -11.61
CA PRO A 627 31.64 -13.36 -12.83
C PRO A 627 30.17 -13.49 -13.24
N ALA A 628 29.26 -13.54 -12.26
CA ALA A 628 27.81 -13.57 -12.52
C ALA A 628 27.34 -12.28 -13.21
N GLY A 629 27.84 -11.11 -12.80
CA GLY A 629 27.54 -9.84 -13.44
C GLY A 629 28.06 -9.75 -14.87
N LEU A 630 29.30 -10.18 -15.12
CA LEU A 630 29.84 -10.21 -16.49
C LEU A 630 29.08 -11.19 -17.40
N ARG A 631 28.63 -12.33 -16.87
CA ARG A 631 27.74 -13.25 -17.59
C ARG A 631 26.38 -12.61 -17.87
N ARG A 632 25.83 -11.82 -16.93
CA ARG A 632 24.57 -11.09 -17.11
C ARG A 632 24.66 -10.10 -18.27
N VAL A 633 25.72 -9.30 -18.34
CA VAL A 633 25.95 -8.37 -19.46
C VAL A 633 25.94 -9.11 -20.81
N ARG A 634 26.66 -10.25 -20.89
CA ARG A 634 26.69 -11.08 -22.10
C ARG A 634 25.31 -11.68 -22.44
N ALA A 635 24.53 -12.07 -21.44
CA ALA A 635 23.19 -12.61 -21.64
C ALA A 635 22.24 -11.57 -22.25
N HIS A 636 22.26 -10.32 -21.78
CA HIS A 636 21.49 -9.24 -22.41
C HIS A 636 21.90 -8.99 -23.86
N ARG A 637 23.21 -8.99 -24.12
CA ARG A 637 23.71 -8.83 -25.49
C ARG A 637 23.27 -9.98 -26.40
N ALA A 638 23.27 -11.22 -25.87
CA ALA A 638 22.79 -12.40 -26.60
C ALA A 638 21.27 -12.35 -26.86
N ALA A 639 20.49 -11.76 -25.94
CA ALA A 639 19.07 -11.51 -26.09
C ALA A 639 18.74 -10.29 -26.98
N GLY A 640 19.75 -9.60 -27.54
CA GLY A 640 19.58 -8.48 -28.46
C GLY A 640 19.46 -7.10 -27.80
N HIS A 641 19.54 -7.00 -26.47
CA HIS A 641 19.42 -5.73 -25.78
C HIS A 641 20.69 -4.91 -25.96
N ARG A 642 20.56 -3.57 -26.08
CA ARG A 642 21.72 -2.67 -26.05
C ARG A 642 22.32 -2.61 -24.66
N THR A 643 23.62 -2.85 -24.51
CA THR A 643 24.29 -2.81 -23.20
C THR A 643 24.97 -1.46 -22.98
N VAL A 644 24.67 -0.80 -21.85
CA VAL A 644 25.27 0.49 -21.46
C VAL A 644 25.91 0.39 -20.08
N LEU A 645 27.16 0.85 -19.97
CA LEU A 645 27.85 1.04 -18.69
C LEU A 645 27.70 2.49 -18.26
N ILE A 646 27.27 2.73 -17.03
CA ILE A 646 27.15 4.09 -16.47
C ILE A 646 27.87 4.15 -15.12
N THR A 647 28.93 4.95 -15.02
CA THR A 647 29.82 4.92 -13.86
C THR A 647 30.42 6.27 -13.54
N GLY A 648 30.59 6.54 -12.25
CA GLY A 648 31.34 7.71 -11.79
C GLY A 648 32.85 7.61 -12.03
N ALA A 649 33.37 6.46 -12.46
CA ALA A 649 34.77 6.28 -12.85
C ALA A 649 35.14 7.13 -14.09
N LEU A 650 36.43 7.43 -14.23
CA LEU A 650 36.93 8.12 -15.42
C LEU A 650 36.83 7.24 -16.66
N ASP A 651 36.47 7.86 -17.78
CA ASP A 651 36.45 7.27 -19.12
C ASP A 651 37.73 6.46 -19.42
N ILE A 652 38.91 7.02 -19.12
CA ILE A 652 40.21 6.35 -19.33
C ILE A 652 40.32 5.03 -18.54
N ALA A 653 39.77 4.99 -17.31
CA ALA A 653 39.86 3.82 -16.45
C ALA A 653 38.95 2.68 -16.90
N VAL A 654 37.87 3.00 -17.62
CA VAL A 654 36.82 2.03 -18.01
C VAL A 654 36.80 1.73 -19.49
N GLU A 655 37.53 2.48 -20.33
CA GLU A 655 37.65 2.22 -21.77
C GLU A 655 38.04 0.76 -22.10
N PRO A 656 38.92 0.08 -21.34
CA PRO A 656 39.20 -1.34 -21.60
C PRO A 656 37.98 -2.29 -21.48
N LEU A 657 36.87 -1.84 -20.88
CA LEU A 657 35.60 -2.57 -20.81
C LEU A 657 34.71 -2.38 -22.04
N ARG A 658 35.06 -1.48 -22.98
CA ARG A 658 34.31 -1.20 -24.23
C ARG A 658 33.85 -2.46 -24.97
N PRO A 659 34.64 -3.56 -25.09
CA PRO A 659 34.17 -4.76 -25.79
C PRO A 659 32.93 -5.44 -25.17
N LEU A 660 32.55 -5.12 -23.92
CA LEU A 660 31.37 -5.66 -23.26
C LEU A 660 30.12 -4.78 -23.41
N PHE A 661 30.27 -3.52 -23.81
CA PHE A 661 29.22 -2.51 -23.81
C PHE A 661 29.09 -1.80 -25.14
N ASP A 662 27.87 -1.66 -25.63
CA ASP A 662 27.59 -0.84 -26.83
C ASP A 662 27.87 0.65 -26.55
N HIS A 663 27.65 1.09 -25.30
CA HIS A 663 27.91 2.46 -24.89
C HIS A 663 28.48 2.55 -23.47
N ILE A 664 29.33 3.55 -23.23
CA ILE A 664 29.91 3.83 -21.91
C ILE A 664 29.70 5.31 -21.59
N ILE A 665 29.00 5.57 -20.49
CA ILE A 665 28.77 6.89 -19.91
C ILE A 665 29.64 6.97 -18.64
N ALA A 666 30.71 7.76 -18.72
CA ALA A 666 31.71 7.84 -17.67
C ALA A 666 32.06 9.29 -17.34
N ALA A 667 32.70 9.51 -16.19
CA ALA A 667 33.23 10.82 -15.82
C ALA A 667 34.37 11.24 -16.76
N ARG A 668 34.39 12.51 -17.18
CA ARG A 668 35.40 13.05 -18.11
C ARG A 668 36.11 14.26 -17.53
N ILE A 669 37.44 14.30 -17.66
CA ILE A 669 38.28 15.45 -17.31
C ILE A 669 38.69 16.15 -18.61
N ASP A 670 38.72 17.48 -18.57
CA ASP A 670 39.18 18.31 -19.68
C ASP A 670 40.68 18.06 -19.99
N ARG A 671 41.04 18.20 -21.27
CA ARG A 671 42.32 17.74 -21.83
C ARG A 671 43.01 18.91 -22.54
N LYS A 672 44.26 19.21 -22.15
CA LYS A 672 45.07 20.27 -22.76
C LYS A 672 46.53 19.84 -22.93
N ASP A 673 47.08 20.04 -24.11
CA ASP A 673 48.49 19.72 -24.46
C ASP A 673 48.89 18.27 -24.10
N GLY A 674 48.00 17.31 -24.35
CA GLY A 674 48.22 15.88 -24.03
C GLY A 674 48.21 15.54 -22.54
N LYS A 675 47.74 16.46 -21.68
CA LYS A 675 47.63 16.29 -20.23
C LYS A 675 46.21 16.58 -19.74
N LEU A 676 45.87 15.99 -18.59
CA LEU A 676 44.59 16.26 -17.92
C LEU A 676 44.66 17.57 -17.13
N THR A 677 43.64 18.42 -17.23
CA THR A 677 43.61 19.73 -16.54
C THR A 677 43.25 19.60 -15.05
N GLY A 678 42.57 18.51 -14.68
CA GLY A 678 41.98 18.29 -13.35
C GLY A 678 40.60 18.93 -13.17
N GLU A 679 40.07 19.56 -14.21
CA GLU A 679 38.71 20.12 -14.25
C GLU A 679 37.79 19.16 -15.00
N MET A 680 36.60 18.91 -14.47
CA MET A 680 35.64 18.02 -15.13
C MET A 680 35.06 18.68 -16.38
N LEU A 681 35.00 17.96 -17.49
CA LEU A 681 34.39 18.43 -18.75
C LEU A 681 32.87 18.61 -18.59
N ASP A 682 32.24 17.69 -17.87
CA ASP A 682 30.80 17.65 -17.62
C ASP A 682 30.51 17.36 -16.14
N VAL A 683 29.23 17.41 -15.76
CA VAL A 683 28.81 16.89 -14.45
C VAL A 683 29.03 15.37 -14.44
N PRO A 684 29.75 14.80 -13.45
CA PRO A 684 29.92 13.35 -13.33
C PRO A 684 28.59 12.60 -13.32
N PRO A 685 28.49 11.40 -13.94
CA PRO A 685 27.26 10.61 -14.04
C PRO A 685 26.93 9.93 -12.70
N THR A 686 26.41 10.71 -11.77
CA THR A 686 26.05 10.29 -10.41
C THR A 686 24.64 10.73 -10.06
N GLY A 687 23.94 9.94 -9.24
CA GLY A 687 22.60 10.29 -8.76
C GLY A 687 21.61 10.54 -9.89
N GLU A 688 20.94 11.70 -9.88
CA GLU A 688 19.97 12.10 -10.90
C GLU A 688 20.57 12.26 -12.30
N VAL A 689 21.80 12.76 -12.40
CA VAL A 689 22.48 12.96 -13.69
C VAL A 689 22.70 11.63 -14.39
N ARG A 690 22.97 10.57 -13.62
CA ARG A 690 23.09 9.20 -14.13
C ARG A 690 21.78 8.74 -14.78
N ALA A 691 20.65 8.96 -14.13
CA ALA A 691 19.33 8.60 -14.66
C ALA A 691 18.99 9.41 -15.92
N GLN A 692 19.24 10.72 -15.89
CA GLN A 692 18.99 11.60 -17.04
C GLN A 692 19.83 11.18 -18.25
N LEU A 693 21.14 10.98 -18.07
CA LEU A 693 22.03 10.56 -19.17
C LEU A 693 21.63 9.20 -19.75
N MET A 694 21.13 8.28 -18.92
CA MET A 694 20.60 6.99 -19.38
C MET A 694 19.34 7.16 -20.23
N VAL A 695 18.38 7.96 -19.75
CA VAL A 695 17.12 8.22 -20.45
C VAL A 695 17.37 8.98 -21.75
N ASP A 696 18.16 10.05 -21.73
CA ASP A 696 18.55 10.81 -22.91
C ASP A 696 19.21 9.92 -23.96
N TRP A 697 20.13 9.05 -23.53
CA TRP A 697 20.77 8.09 -24.43
C TRP A 697 19.76 7.09 -25.00
N ALA A 698 18.86 6.55 -24.18
CA ALA A 698 17.83 5.61 -24.65
C ALA A 698 16.91 6.27 -25.69
N GLU A 699 16.39 7.46 -25.40
CA GLU A 699 15.50 8.23 -26.29
C GLU A 699 16.19 8.61 -27.61
N GLN A 700 17.43 9.08 -27.56
CA GLN A 700 18.23 9.40 -28.75
C GLN A 700 18.46 8.19 -29.66
N ASN A 701 18.39 6.97 -29.11
CA ASN A 701 18.54 5.72 -29.85
C ASN A 701 17.19 5.03 -30.14
N GLY A 702 16.06 5.70 -29.90
CA GLY A 702 14.72 5.15 -30.13
C GLY A 702 14.33 4.01 -29.19
N LEU A 703 14.93 3.95 -28.00
CA LEU A 703 14.71 2.91 -27.00
C LEU A 703 13.81 3.45 -25.88
N ASP A 704 12.70 2.76 -25.61
CA ASP A 704 11.81 3.09 -24.49
C ASP A 704 12.41 2.69 -23.11
N PRO A 705 12.61 3.65 -22.18
CA PRO A 705 13.02 3.38 -20.79
C PRO A 705 12.10 2.43 -20.03
N SER A 706 10.80 2.37 -20.35
CA SER A 706 9.86 1.43 -19.73
C SER A 706 10.21 -0.04 -20.02
N GLN A 707 10.92 -0.30 -21.13
CA GLN A 707 11.45 -1.62 -21.50
C GLN A 707 12.94 -1.77 -21.15
N GLY A 708 13.52 -0.81 -20.43
CA GLY A 708 14.90 -0.84 -19.95
C GLY A 708 15.08 -1.69 -18.70
N VAL A 709 16.30 -2.18 -18.49
CA VAL A 709 16.74 -2.88 -17.29
C VAL A 709 17.90 -2.12 -16.66
N ALA A 710 17.92 -1.92 -15.34
CA ALA A 710 19.01 -1.21 -14.66
C ALA A 710 19.53 -2.00 -13.44
N TYR A 711 20.85 -2.11 -13.33
CA TYR A 711 21.55 -2.85 -12.28
C TYR A 711 22.40 -1.90 -11.42
N ALA A 712 22.18 -1.88 -10.09
CA ALA A 712 22.95 -1.07 -9.16
C ALA A 712 22.98 -1.64 -7.72
N ASP A 713 23.96 -1.23 -6.91
CA ASP A 713 24.13 -1.66 -5.52
C ASP A 713 23.70 -0.60 -4.48
N SER A 714 23.59 0.67 -4.87
CA SER A 714 23.47 1.79 -3.95
C SER A 714 22.12 2.51 -4.05
N ALA A 715 21.62 3.03 -2.92
CA ALA A 715 20.48 3.94 -2.93
C ALA A 715 20.78 5.29 -3.61
N SER A 716 22.06 5.61 -3.88
CA SER A 716 22.41 6.76 -4.72
C SER A 716 21.97 6.59 -6.17
N ASP A 717 21.78 5.35 -6.64
CA ASP A 717 21.32 5.03 -7.98
C ASP A 717 19.81 4.86 -8.07
N LEU A 718 19.10 5.22 -7.00
CA LEU A 718 17.65 5.14 -6.95
C LEU A 718 16.95 5.84 -8.13
N PRO A 719 17.37 7.06 -8.56
CA PRO A 719 16.79 7.68 -9.74
C PRO A 719 16.93 6.84 -11.03
N MET A 720 18.07 6.17 -11.20
CA MET A 720 18.32 5.32 -12.38
C MET A 720 17.45 4.06 -12.33
N LEU A 721 17.33 3.43 -11.16
CA LEU A 721 16.47 2.27 -10.96
C LEU A 721 14.98 2.62 -11.14
N GLU A 722 14.54 3.81 -10.76
CA GLU A 722 13.15 4.27 -10.97
C GLU A 722 12.83 4.68 -12.40
N ALA A 723 13.83 5.04 -13.19
CA ALA A 723 13.64 5.47 -14.58
C ALA A 723 13.37 4.31 -15.54
N VAL A 724 13.52 3.06 -15.10
CA VAL A 724 13.31 1.86 -15.93
C VAL A 724 12.14 1.00 -15.47
N GLY A 725 11.58 0.21 -16.38
CA GLY A 725 10.53 -0.76 -16.02
C GLY A 725 11.04 -1.96 -15.20
N TYR A 726 12.32 -2.30 -15.34
CA TYR A 726 12.91 -3.52 -14.75
C TYR A 726 14.16 -3.25 -13.91
N PRO A 727 14.01 -2.66 -12.71
CA PRO A 727 15.14 -2.44 -11.79
C PRO A 727 15.62 -3.72 -11.11
N VAL A 728 16.95 -3.81 -10.95
CA VAL A 728 17.62 -4.92 -10.26
C VAL A 728 18.63 -4.38 -9.24
N ALA A 729 18.38 -4.67 -7.97
CA ALA A 729 19.30 -4.40 -6.88
C ALA A 729 20.33 -5.53 -6.80
N VAL A 730 21.62 -5.22 -7.01
CA VAL A 730 22.70 -6.21 -7.05
C VAL A 730 23.66 -5.97 -5.91
N ASN A 731 23.96 -7.02 -5.14
CA ASN A 731 24.81 -6.89 -3.94
C ASN A 731 24.45 -5.68 -3.06
N PRO A 732 23.14 -5.37 -2.88
CA PRO A 732 22.73 -4.05 -2.44
C PRO A 732 23.21 -3.72 -1.03
N GLU A 733 23.45 -2.44 -0.79
CA GLU A 733 23.58 -1.93 0.57
C GLU A 733 22.26 -2.09 1.34
N THR A 734 22.34 -2.12 2.68
CA THR A 734 21.17 -2.32 3.56
C THR A 734 19.97 -1.43 3.21
N ARG A 735 20.23 -0.16 2.85
CA ARG A 735 19.17 0.77 2.47
C ARG A 735 18.48 0.37 1.16
N LEU A 736 19.23 -0.02 0.14
CA LEU A 736 18.67 -0.44 -1.13
C LEU A 736 17.91 -1.77 -1.00
N VAL A 737 18.32 -2.68 -0.10
CA VAL A 737 17.53 -3.89 0.25
C VAL A 737 16.12 -3.50 0.69
N THR A 738 16.02 -2.62 1.69
CA THR A 738 14.71 -2.18 2.21
C THR A 738 13.85 -1.51 1.13
N ILE A 739 14.45 -0.71 0.25
CA ILE A 739 13.75 -0.07 -0.86
C ILE A 739 13.28 -1.09 -1.89
N ALA A 740 14.16 -2.00 -2.31
CA ALA A 740 13.87 -3.04 -3.29
C ALA A 740 12.73 -3.97 -2.81
N GLU A 741 12.72 -4.33 -1.53
CA GLU A 741 11.64 -5.14 -0.94
C GLU A 741 10.30 -4.40 -0.95
N LYS A 742 10.26 -3.14 -0.49
CA LYS A 742 9.06 -2.31 -0.49
C LYS A 742 8.48 -2.13 -1.89
N ARG A 743 9.35 -2.01 -2.90
CA ARG A 743 8.95 -1.81 -4.30
C ARG A 743 8.80 -3.10 -5.08
N GLY A 744 9.16 -4.23 -4.46
CA GLY A 744 9.02 -5.53 -5.07
C GLY A 744 10.00 -5.83 -6.20
N TRP A 745 11.15 -5.16 -6.21
CA TRP A 745 12.21 -5.27 -7.22
C TRP A 745 12.99 -6.59 -7.10
N LEU A 746 13.65 -6.98 -8.19
CA LEU A 746 14.55 -8.13 -8.16
C LEU A 746 15.79 -7.77 -7.35
N THR A 747 16.17 -8.63 -6.41
CA THR A 747 17.45 -8.55 -5.72
C THR A 747 18.33 -9.74 -6.11
N GLU A 748 19.57 -9.49 -6.51
CA GLU A 748 20.56 -10.51 -6.82
C GLU A 748 21.81 -10.38 -5.94
N ASP A 749 22.42 -11.51 -5.64
CA ASP A 749 23.71 -11.60 -4.95
C ASP A 749 24.68 -12.30 -5.90
N TRP A 750 25.74 -11.59 -6.27
CA TRP A 750 26.77 -12.05 -7.18
C TRP A 750 28.07 -12.22 -6.41
N PRO A 751 28.45 -13.46 -6.04
CA PRO A 751 29.62 -13.69 -5.22
C PRO A 751 30.92 -13.50 -6.01
N LYS A 752 32.01 -13.21 -5.29
CA LYS A 752 33.37 -13.28 -5.83
C LYS A 752 33.80 -14.74 -6.06
N THR A 753 34.70 -14.95 -7.02
CA THR A 753 35.32 -16.26 -7.22
C THR A 753 36.20 -16.64 -6.03
N ALA A 754 36.02 -17.84 -5.49
CA ALA A 754 36.92 -18.41 -4.49
C ALA A 754 38.33 -18.59 -5.09
N GLY A 755 39.37 -18.19 -4.36
CA GLY A 755 40.77 -18.34 -4.79
C GLY A 755 41.33 -17.22 -5.68
N ALA A 756 40.55 -16.18 -6.00
CA ALA A 756 41.10 -15.00 -6.68
C ALA A 756 42.18 -14.30 -5.82
N PRO A 757 43.26 -13.75 -6.44
CA PRO A 757 44.27 -12.99 -5.72
C PRO A 757 43.64 -11.87 -4.88
N LYS A 758 44.04 -11.76 -3.61
CA LYS A 758 43.60 -10.70 -2.70
C LYS A 758 44.76 -9.72 -2.45
N PRO A 759 45.07 -8.82 -3.40
CA PRO A 759 46.10 -7.82 -3.17
C PRO A 759 45.73 -6.97 -1.95
N LEU A 760 46.64 -6.90 -0.97
CA LEU A 760 46.45 -6.16 0.29
C LEU A 760 46.26 -4.65 0.04
N LEU A 761 46.80 -4.12 -1.06
CA LEU A 761 46.68 -2.73 -1.48
C LEU A 761 46.46 -2.67 -3.01
N PRO A 762 45.63 -1.74 -3.52
CA PRO A 762 45.34 -1.59 -4.96
C PRO A 762 46.49 -0.85 -5.67
N MET A 763 47.69 -1.43 -5.67
CA MET A 763 48.89 -0.80 -6.24
C MET A 763 49.24 -1.42 -7.59
N GLY A 764 49.61 -0.61 -8.58
CA GLY A 764 50.04 -1.11 -9.88
C GLY A 764 51.34 -1.93 -9.77
N GLN A 765 51.39 -3.12 -10.37
CA GLN A 765 52.62 -3.92 -10.38
C GLN A 765 53.67 -3.26 -11.29
N ARG A 766 54.97 -3.33 -10.95
CA ARG A 766 56.02 -2.80 -11.85
C ARG A 766 56.10 -3.67 -13.11
N PRO A 767 56.44 -3.11 -14.28
CA PRO A 767 56.74 -3.96 -15.42
C PRO A 767 57.99 -4.76 -15.04
N LYS A 768 57.95 -6.10 -15.16
CA LYS A 768 59.19 -6.87 -15.14
C LYS A 768 59.95 -6.47 -16.40
N LEU A 769 61.01 -5.66 -16.26
CA LEU A 769 61.99 -5.50 -17.33
C LEU A 769 62.55 -6.91 -17.60
N LEU A 770 62.19 -7.48 -18.75
CA LEU A 770 62.94 -8.59 -19.31
C LEU A 770 64.35 -8.03 -19.55
N THR A 771 65.29 -8.43 -18.70
CA THR A 771 66.71 -8.20 -18.96
C THR A 771 67.06 -9.00 -20.21
N THR A 772 67.05 -8.34 -21.36
CA THR A 772 67.78 -8.79 -22.53
C THR A 772 69.26 -8.79 -22.15
N ASN A 773 69.79 -9.96 -21.82
CA ASN A 773 71.23 -10.20 -21.79
C ASN A 773 71.73 -10.17 -23.24
N GLU A 774 72.12 -8.98 -23.71
CA GLU A 774 73.15 -8.85 -24.74
C GLU A 774 74.47 -8.51 -24.03
N GLY A 775 75.46 -9.38 -24.18
CA GLY A 775 76.79 -9.20 -23.61
C GLY A 775 77.67 -10.44 -23.78
N ALA A 776 78.34 -10.51 -24.92
CA ALA A 776 79.27 -11.54 -25.35
C ALA A 776 80.42 -11.86 -24.37
N ARG A 777 80.75 -13.15 -24.26
CA ARG A 777 82.07 -13.71 -24.59
C ARG A 777 81.94 -15.17 -25.00
#